data_AF-A0A2R9UCI4-F1
#
_entry.id   AF-A0A2R9UCI4-F1
#
_cell.length_a   1.000
_cell.length_b   1.000
_cell.length_c   1.000
_cell.angle_alpha   90.00
_cell.angle_beta   90.00
_cell.angle_gamma   90.00
#
_symmetry.space_group_name_H-M   'P 1'
#
loop_
_entity.id
_entity.type
_entity.pdbx_description
1 polymer ?
#
loop_
_entity_poly.entity_id
_entity_poly.type
_entity_poly.pdbx_seq_one_letter_code
_entity_poly.pdbx_strand_id
1 'polypeptide(L)'
;MADLVGPIQFKRGTSAAWASAAVPLAEGEMGIDLTLMRVKIGDGATLWPALPWATADSTTIAALQELAENASDAVGLAQAIADQRISTLPWKIIIAWGQSNESSQGTDYTADPVDARIFAFPTAGTGVGTIVPAQDPIGFGDGSTGLSPALVFARRYAAANPGVRVLIVPAAWFGTGFYAGGSSGNRWLVGWTPGTGQVNLTDRLVSLSLAARDLAKQSSPAVEFAALVGIQGESDASASIDAATYAAALDGFVAYVRTALGAPKLPVVLGQMIPESLVGATSFRLGINAVHIDTPRRLLYSGFAYGASGFVKADGGTVHYTAGGQRINGLRRWDAYLRALANVPGVLPLPPRNVRPTLDSGTLRVEWDAPAGRVTSYVVQTRGIDSGDWTTESRTVSATGDSYLNTVQTRTGIPSGSIVEVRIASVNELGQSEWANVVLVAATDVPTPAVSQTGAGQVAVSWAANPLAQTYRVDYKLASSSTWTLGTPQSGTSKTITGLSAALHDFRLMVSTTFGSSNKAVQFTLGVGPLTGTFWRVVSLRVAVSGYTGPLVRVRRASDNVETDISATSGGGLDLAALITASGGGDAFVVTWYDQTGNGRHFTQSTAAAQPKIVESGAVLTVNGKPAVRFDGVDDVLVSTAVGAYNDGSATFYTVAMSPTAPAQGGVLFGEGRASSSVPYYRPIVSNRSDGRLDALIRNDASTVIRAQNGTGYLPAAFTATGAQITVIDSGSNLTGRLNGAQLYSEAYTRPSAITLDAAGLGANPRATTPFWTGLIAEFAEVHAVHDSTTRGANETNQKAYAGTP
;
A
#
# COMPACT_ATOMS: atom_id res chain seq x y z
N MET A 1 32.17 -56.79 8.14
CA MET A 1 31.51 -57.02 9.45
C MET A 1 30.88 -55.72 9.95
N ALA A 2 30.00 -55.07 9.19
CA ALA A 2 29.48 -53.73 9.52
C ALA A 2 27.98 -53.70 9.87
N ASP A 3 27.33 -54.85 10.07
CA ASP A 3 25.86 -54.94 10.22
C ASP A 3 25.39 -55.68 11.50
N LEU A 4 26.09 -55.54 12.64
CA LEU A 4 25.66 -56.20 13.89
C LEU A 4 25.61 -55.31 15.14
N VAL A 5 25.73 -53.99 15.01
CA VAL A 5 25.55 -53.08 16.16
C VAL A 5 24.56 -52.00 15.76
N GLY A 6 23.33 -52.06 16.30
CA GLY A 6 22.38 -50.96 16.19
C GLY A 6 22.98 -49.66 16.75
N PRO A 7 22.41 -48.48 16.43
CA PRO A 7 22.95 -47.21 16.90
C PRO A 7 23.08 -47.24 18.42
N ILE A 8 24.30 -47.12 18.94
CA ILE A 8 24.54 -47.07 20.37
C ILE A 8 23.89 -45.78 20.88
N GLN A 9 22.77 -45.90 21.58
CA GLN A 9 22.07 -44.77 22.16
C GLN A 9 22.63 -44.49 23.56
N PHE A 10 23.17 -43.29 23.75
CA PHE A 10 23.60 -42.81 25.07
C PHE A 10 22.73 -41.64 25.49
N LYS A 11 22.30 -41.62 26.76
CA LYS A 11 21.65 -40.45 27.35
C LYS A 11 22.68 -39.64 28.14
N ARG A 12 22.54 -38.31 28.14
CA ARG A 12 23.47 -37.40 28.85
C ARG A 12 22.71 -36.32 29.59
N GLY A 13 23.24 -35.88 30.72
CA GLY A 13 22.62 -34.87 31.59
C GLY A 13 23.57 -34.40 32.68
N THR A 14 23.23 -33.30 33.35
CA THR A 14 23.93 -32.84 34.57
C THR A 14 23.50 -33.68 35.77
N SER A 15 24.28 -33.69 36.86
CA SER A 15 23.89 -34.43 38.07
C SER A 15 22.49 -34.07 38.57
N ALA A 16 22.08 -32.80 38.45
CA ALA A 16 20.75 -32.35 38.83
C ALA A 16 19.64 -32.89 37.90
N ALA A 17 19.89 -32.93 36.58
CA ALA A 17 18.95 -33.47 35.61
C ALA A 17 18.79 -35.00 35.76
N TRP A 18 19.87 -35.68 36.13
CA TRP A 18 19.82 -37.10 36.40
C TRP A 18 19.20 -37.44 37.76
N ALA A 19 19.37 -36.59 38.77
CA ALA A 19 18.71 -36.75 40.06
C ALA A 19 17.18 -36.66 39.97
N SER A 20 16.67 -35.94 38.96
CA SER A 20 15.24 -35.81 38.68
C SER A 20 14.73 -36.78 37.60
N ALA A 21 15.58 -37.65 37.05
CA ALA A 21 15.16 -38.63 36.05
C ALA A 21 14.27 -39.70 36.67
N ALA A 22 13.01 -39.78 36.21
CA ALA A 22 12.00 -40.70 36.75
C ALA A 22 11.93 -42.05 36.00
N VAL A 23 12.71 -42.22 34.92
CA VAL A 23 12.73 -43.43 34.09
C VAL A 23 14.12 -44.06 34.17
N PRO A 24 14.24 -45.37 34.50
CA PRO A 24 15.53 -46.06 34.47
C PRO A 24 16.15 -46.03 33.08
N LEU A 25 17.48 -46.08 33.03
CA LEU A 25 18.17 -46.40 31.79
C LEU A 25 17.84 -47.85 31.41
N ALA A 26 17.62 -48.09 30.12
CA ALA A 26 17.41 -49.45 29.63
C ALA A 26 18.63 -50.35 29.96
N GLU A 27 18.43 -51.66 29.97
CA GLU A 27 19.52 -52.60 30.26
C GLU A 27 20.65 -52.45 29.22
N GLY A 28 21.87 -52.19 29.68
CA GLY A 28 23.03 -51.88 28.85
C GLY A 28 23.10 -50.46 28.30
N GLU A 29 22.07 -49.62 28.50
CA GLU A 29 22.07 -48.22 28.07
C GLU A 29 23.03 -47.42 28.96
N MET A 30 24.05 -46.82 28.34
CA MET A 30 25.02 -46.00 29.07
C MET A 30 24.50 -44.57 29.21
N GLY A 31 24.51 -44.07 30.44
CA GLY A 31 24.27 -42.67 30.73
C GLY A 31 25.52 -41.96 31.23
N ILE A 32 25.62 -40.67 30.88
CA ILE A 32 26.79 -39.85 31.15
C ILE A 32 26.41 -38.67 32.06
N ASP A 33 27.06 -38.57 33.22
CA ASP A 33 27.01 -37.37 34.06
C ASP A 33 28.00 -36.33 33.54
N LEU A 34 27.48 -35.24 33.00
CA LEU A 34 28.31 -34.15 32.46
C LEU A 34 28.89 -33.25 33.55
N THR A 35 28.36 -33.30 34.78
CA THR A 35 28.87 -32.51 35.91
C THR A 35 30.00 -33.24 36.61
N LEU A 36 29.86 -34.55 36.82
CA LEU A 36 30.87 -35.36 37.49
C LEU A 36 31.87 -36.02 36.53
N MET A 37 31.63 -35.94 35.22
CA MET A 37 32.45 -36.58 34.17
C MET A 37 32.62 -38.09 34.40
N ARG A 38 31.54 -38.75 34.82
CA ARG A 38 31.50 -40.19 35.10
C ARG A 38 30.30 -40.85 34.43
N VAL A 39 30.38 -42.15 34.29
CA VAL A 39 29.42 -42.96 33.53
C VAL A 39 28.75 -43.99 34.44
N LYS A 40 27.46 -44.25 34.22
CA LYS A 40 26.73 -45.40 34.78
C LYS A 40 26.09 -46.19 33.65
N ILE A 41 25.94 -47.50 33.84
CA ILE A 41 25.25 -48.39 32.89
C ILE A 41 23.90 -48.78 33.48
N GLY A 42 22.84 -48.63 32.69
CA GLY A 42 21.50 -49.06 33.06
C GLY A 42 21.40 -50.58 33.17
N ASP A 43 20.65 -51.05 34.15
CA ASP A 43 20.24 -52.43 34.32
C ASP A 43 18.78 -52.65 33.90
N GLY A 44 18.15 -51.64 33.28
CA GLY A 44 16.75 -51.66 32.86
C GLY A 44 15.73 -51.42 33.96
N ALA A 45 16.15 -51.33 35.23
CA ALA A 45 15.24 -51.31 36.38
C ALA A 45 15.55 -50.20 37.40
N THR A 46 16.83 -49.92 37.64
CA THR A 46 17.30 -49.01 38.69
C THR A 46 17.40 -47.58 38.18
N LEU A 47 16.86 -46.62 38.94
CA LEU A 47 16.99 -45.20 38.64
C LEU A 47 18.42 -44.69 38.81
N TRP A 48 18.77 -43.70 38.01
CA TRP A 48 20.13 -43.15 37.92
C TRP A 48 20.86 -42.90 39.25
N PRO A 49 20.24 -42.30 40.29
CA PRO A 49 20.96 -42.01 41.53
C PRO A 49 21.50 -43.26 42.23
N ALA A 50 20.76 -44.37 42.15
CA ALA A 50 21.07 -45.63 42.82
C ALA A 50 21.95 -46.57 41.98
N LEU A 51 22.09 -46.35 40.68
CA LEU A 51 23.01 -47.13 39.85
C LEU A 51 24.47 -46.95 40.33
N PRO A 52 25.30 -48.00 40.35
CA PRO A 52 26.72 -47.85 40.64
C PRO A 52 27.43 -47.08 39.52
N TRP A 53 28.48 -46.34 39.86
CA TRP A 53 29.36 -45.77 38.85
C TRP A 53 30.11 -46.90 38.14
N ALA A 54 30.10 -46.88 36.81
CA ALA A 54 30.92 -47.78 36.02
C ALA A 54 32.39 -47.45 36.29
N THR A 55 33.12 -48.42 36.82
CA THR A 55 34.58 -48.39 36.87
C THR A 55 35.09 -49.07 35.60
N ALA A 56 35.55 -48.28 34.63
CA ALA A 56 36.33 -48.84 33.53
C ALA A 56 37.66 -49.34 34.10
N ASP A 57 38.05 -50.57 33.80
CA ASP A 57 39.38 -51.07 34.15
C ASP A 57 40.47 -50.29 33.39
N SER A 58 41.71 -50.33 33.89
CA SER A 58 42.83 -49.59 33.30
C SER A 58 43.10 -50.01 31.85
N THR A 59 42.76 -51.23 31.48
CA THR A 59 42.90 -51.77 30.12
C THR A 59 41.93 -51.12 29.14
N THR A 60 40.69 -50.90 29.56
CA THR A 60 39.64 -50.25 28.77
C THR A 60 39.94 -48.75 28.61
N ILE A 61 40.44 -48.09 29.66
CA ILE A 61 40.87 -46.69 29.58
C ILE A 61 42.05 -46.54 28.61
N ALA A 62 43.04 -47.44 28.67
CA ALA A 62 44.18 -47.42 27.75
C ALA A 62 43.75 -47.65 26.29
N ALA A 63 42.83 -48.59 26.03
CA ALA A 63 42.30 -48.82 24.68
C ALA A 63 41.53 -47.62 24.12
N LEU A 64 40.79 -46.89 24.97
CA LEU A 64 40.10 -45.67 24.56
C LEU A 64 41.07 -44.50 24.29
N GLN A 65 42.16 -44.40 25.04
CA GLN A 65 43.22 -43.42 24.80
C GLN A 65 43.96 -43.72 23.49
N GLU A 66 44.32 -44.97 23.25
CA GLU A 66 44.96 -45.43 22.00
C GLU A 66 44.04 -45.19 20.78
N LEU A 67 42.72 -45.43 20.92
CA LEU A 67 41.76 -45.13 19.86
C LEU A 67 41.65 -43.62 19.58
N ALA A 68 41.71 -42.78 20.62
CA ALA A 68 41.66 -41.32 20.48
C ALA A 68 42.93 -40.76 19.81
N GLU A 69 44.11 -41.29 20.16
CA GLU A 69 45.39 -40.93 19.53
C GLU A 69 45.42 -41.33 18.05
N ASN A 70 45.03 -42.56 17.73
CA ASN A 70 44.93 -43.03 16.33
C ASN A 70 43.93 -42.22 15.50
N ALA A 71 42.82 -41.78 16.10
CA ALA A 71 41.86 -40.90 15.43
C ALA A 71 42.45 -39.50 15.18
N SER A 72 43.22 -38.95 16.12
CA SER A 72 43.92 -37.67 15.96
C SER A 72 44.98 -37.74 14.84
N ASP A 73 45.76 -38.82 14.79
CA ASP A 73 46.76 -39.04 13.76
C ASP A 73 46.13 -39.23 12.37
N ALA A 74 45.00 -39.95 12.28
CA ALA A 74 44.25 -40.09 11.04
C ALA A 74 43.69 -38.75 10.53
N VAL A 75 43.20 -37.89 11.43
CA VAL A 75 42.78 -36.52 11.10
C VAL A 75 43.97 -35.67 10.64
N GLY A 76 45.13 -35.78 11.30
CA GLY A 76 46.35 -35.09 10.91
C GLY A 76 46.87 -35.51 9.53
N LEU A 77 46.87 -36.82 9.24
CA LEU A 77 47.24 -37.36 7.93
C LEU A 77 46.25 -36.94 6.83
N ALA A 78 44.95 -36.98 7.12
CA ALA A 78 43.93 -36.52 6.18
C ALA A 78 44.10 -35.03 5.84
N GLN A 79 44.43 -34.19 6.84
CA GLN A 79 44.72 -32.78 6.65
C GLN A 79 45.99 -32.57 5.82
N ALA A 80 47.08 -33.29 6.13
CA ALA A 80 48.33 -33.20 5.37
C ALA A 80 48.16 -33.61 3.89
N ILE A 81 47.37 -34.67 3.63
CA ILE A 81 47.02 -35.09 2.27
C ILE A 81 46.17 -34.03 1.58
N ALA A 82 45.20 -33.42 2.27
CA ALA A 82 44.39 -32.34 1.72
C ALA A 82 45.25 -31.11 1.35
N ASP A 83 46.17 -30.71 2.22
CA ASP A 83 47.08 -29.59 2.01
C ASP A 83 48.04 -29.85 0.84
N GLN A 84 48.58 -31.06 0.74
CA GLN A 84 49.41 -31.48 -0.40
C GLN A 84 48.62 -31.49 -1.71
N ARG A 85 47.37 -31.93 -1.69
CA ARG A 85 46.50 -31.88 -2.88
C ARG A 85 46.21 -30.45 -3.30
N ILE A 86 45.94 -29.55 -2.35
CA ILE A 86 45.71 -28.13 -2.62
C ILE A 86 46.98 -27.45 -3.16
N SER A 87 48.15 -27.76 -2.61
CA SER A 87 49.42 -27.09 -2.95
C SER A 87 49.89 -27.29 -4.39
N THR A 88 49.35 -28.30 -5.09
CA THR A 88 49.67 -28.61 -6.49
C THR A 88 48.63 -28.08 -7.49
N LEU A 89 47.48 -27.59 -7.03
CA LEU A 89 46.42 -27.12 -7.91
C LEU A 89 46.85 -25.87 -8.72
N PRO A 90 46.38 -25.71 -9.96
CA PRO A 90 46.55 -24.50 -10.75
C PRO A 90 46.05 -23.24 -10.03
N TRP A 91 46.70 -22.11 -10.30
CA TRP A 91 46.32 -20.81 -9.76
C TRP A 91 45.41 -20.02 -10.71
N LYS A 92 44.37 -19.42 -10.13
CA LYS A 92 43.46 -18.50 -10.80
C LYS A 92 43.51 -17.15 -10.10
N ILE A 93 43.99 -16.13 -10.80
CA ILE A 93 44.20 -14.80 -10.22
C ILE A 93 42.97 -13.92 -10.46
N ILE A 94 42.44 -13.32 -9.40
CA ILE A 94 41.33 -12.37 -9.42
C ILE A 94 41.88 -11.01 -9.02
N ILE A 95 41.78 -10.03 -9.91
CA ILE A 95 42.33 -8.69 -9.69
C ILE A 95 41.17 -7.78 -9.27
N ALA A 96 41.25 -7.20 -8.07
CA ALA A 96 40.26 -6.28 -7.54
C ALA A 96 40.71 -4.83 -7.76
N TRP A 97 39.98 -4.07 -8.56
CA TRP A 97 40.34 -2.70 -8.98
C TRP A 97 39.20 -1.70 -8.78
N GLY A 98 39.51 -0.41 -8.78
CA GLY A 98 38.52 0.66 -8.60
C GLY A 98 38.78 1.47 -7.35
N GLN A 99 37.72 1.87 -6.65
CA GLN A 99 37.82 2.79 -5.51
C GLN A 99 37.21 2.24 -4.22
N SER A 100 36.70 3.12 -3.35
CA SER A 100 36.31 2.81 -1.97
C SER A 100 35.27 1.70 -1.82
N ASN A 101 34.38 1.51 -2.80
CA ASN A 101 33.44 0.39 -2.80
C ASN A 101 34.07 -0.93 -3.24
N GLU A 102 35.22 -0.93 -3.93
CA GLU A 102 36.01 -2.15 -4.15
C GLU A 102 37.02 -2.42 -3.02
N SER A 103 37.77 -1.38 -2.59
CA SER A 103 38.71 -1.51 -1.46
C SER A 103 38.01 -1.71 -0.11
N SER A 104 36.69 -1.56 -0.10
CA SER A 104 35.73 -1.86 0.95
C SER A 104 35.81 -0.98 2.21
N GLN A 105 34.77 -0.16 2.36
CA GLN A 105 34.48 0.66 3.55
C GLN A 105 33.42 0.03 4.48
N GLY A 106 32.98 -1.20 4.21
CA GLY A 106 31.99 -1.92 5.02
C GLY A 106 32.63 -2.56 6.25
N THR A 107 32.79 -1.79 7.32
CA THR A 107 33.48 -2.20 8.56
C THR A 107 32.58 -2.92 9.57
N ASP A 108 31.29 -3.03 9.28
CA ASP A 108 30.25 -3.67 10.10
C ASP A 108 30.15 -5.19 9.84
N TYR A 109 31.21 -5.96 10.12
CA TYR A 109 31.24 -7.39 9.83
C TYR A 109 31.93 -8.26 10.88
N THR A 110 31.53 -9.53 10.88
CA THR A 110 32.35 -10.63 11.40
C THR A 110 33.11 -11.25 10.24
N ALA A 111 34.42 -11.45 10.42
CA ALA A 111 35.28 -12.03 9.40
C ALA A 111 34.78 -13.41 8.99
N ASP A 112 34.76 -13.60 7.69
CA ASP A 112 34.25 -14.79 7.04
C ASP A 112 35.27 -15.93 7.20
N PRO A 113 34.87 -17.21 7.45
CA PRO A 113 35.83 -18.29 7.71
C PRO A 113 36.83 -18.45 6.57
N VAL A 114 38.11 -18.66 6.88
CA VAL A 114 39.16 -18.85 5.86
C VAL A 114 38.89 -20.11 5.04
N ASP A 115 39.03 -20.03 3.72
CA ASP A 115 39.01 -21.20 2.81
C ASP A 115 40.47 -21.52 2.43
N ALA A 116 40.88 -22.78 2.64
CA ALA A 116 42.24 -23.25 2.41
C ALA A 116 42.72 -23.10 0.94
N ARG A 117 41.81 -22.85 -0.01
CA ARG A 117 42.13 -22.68 -1.44
C ARG A 117 42.17 -21.21 -1.87
N ILE A 118 41.83 -20.26 -1.00
CA ILE A 118 41.71 -18.85 -1.36
C ILE A 118 42.79 -18.05 -0.63
N PHE A 119 43.57 -17.34 -1.41
CA PHE A 119 44.73 -16.59 -0.96
C PHE A 119 44.65 -15.14 -1.43
N ALA A 120 45.39 -14.26 -0.77
CA ALA A 120 45.56 -12.87 -1.15
C ALA A 120 47.05 -12.56 -1.37
N PHE A 121 47.34 -11.56 -2.19
CA PHE A 121 48.65 -10.93 -2.33
C PHE A 121 48.57 -9.48 -1.80
N PRO A 122 48.62 -9.28 -0.47
CA PRO A 122 48.30 -7.99 0.14
C PRO A 122 49.22 -6.87 -0.34
N THR A 123 48.67 -5.67 -0.41
CA THR A 123 49.40 -4.43 -0.75
C THR A 123 49.54 -3.47 0.44
N ALA A 124 49.04 -3.88 1.62
CA ALA A 124 49.29 -3.28 2.92
C ALA A 124 49.42 -4.37 4.02
N GLY A 125 49.96 -3.97 5.18
CA GLY A 125 50.13 -4.84 6.35
C GLY A 125 51.40 -5.70 6.33
N THR A 126 51.46 -6.71 7.20
CA THR A 126 52.64 -7.57 7.38
C THR A 126 52.85 -8.60 6.27
N GLY A 127 51.81 -8.91 5.48
CA GLY A 127 51.86 -9.87 4.38
C GLY A 127 52.26 -9.28 3.02
N VAL A 128 52.64 -7.99 2.96
CA VAL A 128 52.96 -7.30 1.70
C VAL A 128 54.04 -8.06 0.93
N GLY A 129 53.78 -8.30 -0.36
CA GLY A 129 54.73 -8.97 -1.25
C GLY A 129 54.77 -10.49 -1.09
N THR A 130 53.87 -11.08 -0.30
CA THR A 130 53.77 -12.54 -0.09
C THR A 130 52.36 -13.05 -0.38
N ILE A 131 52.21 -14.36 -0.63
CA ILE A 131 50.90 -15.03 -0.73
C ILE A 131 50.49 -15.49 0.66
N VAL A 132 49.35 -15.01 1.15
CA VAL A 132 48.80 -15.36 2.47
C VAL A 132 47.38 -15.92 2.33
N PRO A 133 46.88 -16.73 3.29
CA PRO A 133 45.46 -17.11 3.31
C PRO A 133 44.55 -15.88 3.28
N ALA A 134 43.51 -15.89 2.45
CA ALA A 134 42.64 -14.75 2.29
C ALA A 134 41.64 -14.65 3.45
N GLN A 135 41.68 -13.51 4.15
CA GLN A 135 40.71 -13.15 5.17
C GLN A 135 40.46 -11.64 5.10
N ASP A 136 39.23 -11.20 5.34
CA ASP A 136 38.96 -9.78 5.47
C ASP A 136 39.56 -9.22 6.77
N PRO A 137 40.23 -8.06 6.73
CA PRO A 137 40.51 -7.28 5.53
C PRO A 137 41.65 -7.86 4.69
N ILE A 138 41.45 -7.96 3.36
CA ILE A 138 42.40 -8.60 2.44
C ILE A 138 43.67 -7.78 2.13
N GLY A 139 43.83 -6.61 2.76
CA GLY A 139 45.04 -5.78 2.72
C GLY A 139 45.19 -4.92 1.46
N PHE A 140 44.29 -3.96 1.26
CA PHE A 140 44.41 -2.93 0.21
C PHE A 140 45.43 -1.85 0.61
N GLY A 141 46.19 -1.35 -0.37
CA GLY A 141 47.28 -0.38 -0.19
C GLY A 141 46.85 1.01 0.30
N ASP A 142 45.54 1.28 0.28
CA ASP A 142 44.93 2.49 0.84
C ASP A 142 44.60 2.38 2.35
N GLY A 143 44.84 1.22 2.96
CA GLY A 143 44.59 0.95 4.38
C GLY A 143 43.14 0.56 4.72
N SER A 144 42.30 0.28 3.73
CA SER A 144 40.91 -0.11 3.95
C SER A 144 40.77 -1.42 4.73
N THR A 145 39.86 -1.44 5.71
CA THR A 145 39.66 -2.57 6.65
C THR A 145 38.31 -3.27 6.52
N GLY A 146 37.50 -2.93 5.51
CA GLY A 146 36.17 -3.50 5.31
C GLY A 146 36.15 -4.89 4.65
N LEU A 147 34.97 -5.51 4.65
CA LEU A 147 34.70 -6.80 3.99
C LEU A 147 34.78 -6.68 2.46
N SER A 148 35.68 -7.40 1.82
CA SER A 148 35.91 -7.28 0.38
C SER A 148 34.85 -8.04 -0.44
N PRO A 149 34.14 -7.38 -1.38
CA PRO A 149 33.28 -8.09 -2.31
C PRO A 149 34.09 -9.00 -3.26
N ALA A 150 35.40 -8.80 -3.41
CA ALA A 150 36.27 -9.65 -4.22
C ALA A 150 36.55 -11.00 -3.54
N LEU A 151 36.65 -11.03 -2.22
CA LEU A 151 36.78 -12.27 -1.46
C LEU A 151 35.50 -13.12 -1.57
N VAL A 152 34.34 -12.48 -1.50
CA VAL A 152 33.05 -13.17 -1.70
C VAL A 152 32.91 -13.74 -3.11
N PHE A 153 33.35 -12.98 -4.13
CA PHE A 153 33.42 -13.47 -5.51
C PHE A 153 34.40 -14.65 -5.65
N ALA A 154 35.58 -14.57 -5.04
CA ALA A 154 36.59 -15.63 -5.04
C ALA A 154 36.08 -16.94 -4.43
N ARG A 155 35.25 -16.87 -3.37
CA ARG A 155 34.59 -18.05 -2.78
C ARG A 155 33.66 -18.73 -3.76
N ARG A 156 32.85 -17.96 -4.50
CA ARG A 156 31.98 -18.52 -5.55
C ARG A 156 32.80 -19.13 -6.68
N TYR A 157 33.90 -18.48 -7.07
CA TYR A 157 34.82 -19.00 -8.07
C TYR A 157 35.42 -20.34 -7.63
N ALA A 158 35.98 -20.44 -6.42
CA ALA A 158 36.58 -21.66 -5.88
C ALA A 158 35.56 -22.79 -5.66
N ALA A 159 34.32 -22.45 -5.29
CA ALA A 159 33.22 -23.41 -5.16
C ALA A 159 32.82 -24.01 -6.52
N ALA A 160 32.74 -23.18 -7.57
CA ALA A 160 32.42 -23.63 -8.92
C ALA A 160 33.59 -24.37 -9.61
N ASN A 161 34.82 -24.16 -9.13
CA ASN A 161 36.05 -24.71 -9.70
C ASN A 161 36.84 -25.45 -8.61
N PRO A 162 36.43 -26.67 -8.19
CA PRO A 162 37.08 -27.36 -7.07
C PRO A 162 38.55 -27.71 -7.31
N GLY A 163 38.98 -27.78 -8.57
CA GLY A 163 40.34 -28.14 -8.98
C GLY A 163 41.33 -26.97 -9.10
N VAL A 164 41.08 -25.82 -8.47
CA VAL A 164 41.98 -24.66 -8.52
C VAL A 164 42.20 -24.03 -7.15
N ARG A 165 43.29 -23.26 -7.02
CA ARG A 165 43.47 -22.26 -5.97
C ARG A 165 43.23 -20.86 -6.54
N VAL A 166 42.69 -19.98 -5.71
CA VAL A 166 42.36 -18.61 -6.10
C VAL A 166 43.30 -17.65 -5.39
N LEU A 167 43.89 -16.72 -6.13
CA LEU A 167 44.74 -15.64 -5.60
C LEU A 167 44.11 -14.29 -5.90
N ILE A 168 43.81 -13.51 -4.87
CA ILE A 168 43.24 -12.17 -4.98
C ILE A 168 44.36 -11.13 -4.98
N VAL A 169 44.34 -10.22 -5.94
CA VAL A 169 45.24 -9.05 -6.01
C VAL A 169 44.44 -7.79 -5.64
N PRO A 170 44.53 -7.29 -4.39
CA PRO A 170 43.82 -6.10 -3.92
C PRO A 170 44.50 -4.81 -4.41
N ALA A 171 44.12 -4.34 -5.60
CA ALA A 171 44.70 -3.17 -6.26
C ALA A 171 43.84 -1.89 -6.18
N ALA A 172 42.60 -1.98 -5.71
CA ALA A 172 41.70 -0.83 -5.57
C ALA A 172 42.25 0.23 -4.59
N TRP A 173 41.83 1.49 -4.80
CA TRP A 173 42.30 2.63 -4.01
C TRP A 173 41.20 3.67 -3.79
N PHE A 174 40.86 3.95 -2.52
CA PHE A 174 39.84 4.90 -2.10
C PHE A 174 39.96 6.28 -2.76
N GLY A 175 38.83 6.86 -3.17
CA GLY A 175 38.74 8.24 -3.64
C GLY A 175 39.32 8.49 -5.04
N THR A 176 39.65 7.45 -5.81
CA THR A 176 40.34 7.59 -7.10
C THR A 176 39.42 7.40 -8.30
N GLY A 177 39.84 7.96 -9.43
CA GLY A 177 39.22 7.78 -10.73
C GLY A 177 40.22 7.85 -11.88
N PHE A 178 39.72 7.89 -13.11
CA PHE A 178 40.57 8.08 -14.28
C PHE A 178 41.13 9.50 -14.28
N TYR A 179 40.29 10.51 -14.10
CA TYR A 179 40.71 11.91 -14.12
C TYR A 179 40.71 12.53 -12.72
N ALA A 180 39.90 12.01 -11.79
CA ALA A 180 39.88 12.43 -10.40
C ALA A 180 40.91 11.68 -9.53
N GLY A 181 41.73 12.40 -8.76
CA GLY A 181 42.79 11.80 -7.91
C GLY A 181 42.48 11.69 -6.41
N GLY A 182 41.36 12.26 -5.94
CA GLY A 182 41.05 12.39 -4.53
C GLY A 182 42.18 13.08 -3.73
N SER A 183 42.30 12.76 -2.44
CA SER A 183 43.36 13.27 -1.56
C SER A 183 44.75 12.73 -1.90
N SER A 184 44.83 11.54 -2.51
CA SER A 184 46.10 10.90 -2.88
C SER A 184 46.73 11.46 -4.16
N GLY A 185 45.92 12.07 -5.04
CA GLY A 185 46.33 12.42 -6.39
C GLY A 185 46.52 11.24 -7.34
N ASN A 186 46.35 9.99 -6.87
CA ASN A 186 46.53 8.77 -7.66
C ASN A 186 45.41 8.58 -8.69
N ARG A 187 45.75 8.08 -9.89
CA ARG A 187 44.79 7.96 -11.00
C ARG A 187 44.90 6.63 -11.74
N TRP A 188 43.79 6.22 -12.36
CA TRP A 188 43.69 5.03 -13.22
C TRP A 188 43.93 5.32 -14.71
N LEU A 189 44.27 6.55 -15.08
CA LEU A 189 44.42 6.92 -16.50
C LEU A 189 45.67 6.31 -17.12
N VAL A 190 45.48 5.51 -18.17
CA VAL A 190 46.57 4.91 -18.96
C VAL A 190 47.46 6.02 -19.52
N GLY A 191 48.78 5.88 -19.37
CA GLY A 191 49.76 6.84 -19.88
C GLY A 191 49.85 8.15 -19.09
N TRP A 192 49.14 8.29 -17.97
CA TRP A 192 49.29 9.45 -17.10
C TRP A 192 50.59 9.38 -16.30
N THR A 193 51.41 10.43 -16.40
CA THR A 193 52.65 10.57 -15.62
C THR A 193 52.36 11.15 -14.23
N PRO A 194 52.66 10.43 -13.13
CA PRO A 194 52.40 10.91 -11.79
C PRO A 194 53.37 12.04 -11.37
N GLY A 195 52.86 13.00 -10.60
CA GLY A 195 53.68 13.97 -9.88
C GLY A 195 54.33 13.38 -8.62
N THR A 196 55.12 14.19 -7.91
CA THR A 196 55.80 13.76 -6.68
C THR A 196 54.81 13.19 -5.65
N GLY A 197 55.04 11.95 -5.22
CA GLY A 197 54.20 11.26 -4.22
C GLY A 197 52.92 10.63 -4.77
N GLN A 198 52.65 10.75 -6.07
CA GLN A 198 51.49 10.14 -6.72
C GLN A 198 51.88 8.85 -7.46
N VAL A 199 50.88 8.02 -7.74
CA VAL A 199 51.04 6.74 -8.42
C VAL A 199 50.03 6.58 -9.54
N ASN A 200 50.50 6.15 -10.71
CA ASN A 200 49.63 5.62 -11.75
C ASN A 200 49.13 4.23 -11.31
N LEU A 201 47.86 4.14 -10.94
CA LEU A 201 47.25 2.92 -10.40
C LEU A 201 47.08 1.82 -11.44
N THR A 202 47.01 2.19 -12.71
CA THR A 202 46.92 1.21 -13.81
C THR A 202 48.23 0.47 -14.01
N ASP A 203 49.36 1.19 -14.00
CA ASP A 203 50.69 0.57 -14.05
C ASP A 203 51.00 -0.21 -12.78
N ARG A 204 50.56 0.30 -11.62
CA ARG A 204 50.67 -0.41 -10.34
C ARG A 204 49.87 -1.71 -10.34
N LEU A 205 48.62 -1.70 -10.82
CA LEU A 205 47.78 -2.90 -10.91
C LEU A 205 48.44 -3.97 -11.77
N VAL A 206 48.99 -3.60 -12.93
CA VAL A 206 49.72 -4.53 -13.81
C VAL A 206 50.94 -5.10 -13.09
N SER A 207 51.76 -4.24 -12.48
CA SER A 207 52.97 -4.64 -11.77
C SER A 207 52.69 -5.61 -10.63
N LEU A 208 51.67 -5.32 -9.81
CA LEU A 208 51.21 -6.19 -8.73
C LEU A 208 50.69 -7.53 -9.24
N SER A 209 49.90 -7.51 -10.32
CA SER A 209 49.33 -8.71 -10.91
C SER A 209 50.40 -9.64 -11.49
N LEU A 210 51.43 -9.08 -12.12
CA LEU A 210 52.59 -9.82 -12.62
C LEU A 210 53.43 -10.39 -11.48
N ALA A 211 53.69 -9.61 -10.43
CA ALA A 211 54.43 -10.08 -9.25
C ALA A 211 53.70 -11.24 -8.53
N ALA A 212 52.38 -11.12 -8.35
CA ALA A 212 51.54 -12.17 -7.77
C ALA A 212 51.58 -13.46 -8.63
N ARG A 213 51.50 -13.32 -9.95
CA ARG A 213 51.63 -14.44 -10.89
C ARG A 213 52.99 -15.13 -10.78
N ASP A 214 54.07 -14.34 -10.74
CA ASP A 214 55.43 -14.89 -10.74
C ASP A 214 55.75 -15.58 -9.41
N LEU A 215 55.20 -15.09 -8.29
CA LEU A 215 55.26 -15.79 -7.01
C LEU A 215 54.42 -17.06 -7.00
N ALA A 216 53.19 -17.03 -7.53
CA ALA A 216 52.33 -18.21 -7.64
C ALA A 216 52.99 -19.33 -8.48
N LYS A 217 53.70 -18.95 -9.55
CA LYS A 217 54.46 -19.86 -10.42
C LYS A 217 55.55 -20.66 -9.71
N GLN A 218 56.04 -20.19 -8.56
CA GLN A 218 57.03 -20.94 -7.77
C GLN A 218 56.45 -22.23 -7.19
N SER A 219 55.12 -22.31 -7.00
CA SER A 219 54.43 -23.49 -6.47
C SER A 219 53.68 -24.31 -7.51
N SER A 220 53.26 -23.70 -8.63
CA SER A 220 52.63 -24.41 -9.75
C SER A 220 52.81 -23.62 -11.05
N PRO A 221 53.29 -24.23 -12.15
CA PRO A 221 53.50 -23.51 -13.41
C PRO A 221 52.18 -23.08 -14.10
N ALA A 222 51.06 -23.71 -13.74
CA ALA A 222 49.75 -23.41 -14.31
C ALA A 222 49.09 -22.24 -13.58
N VAL A 223 49.32 -21.01 -14.06
CA VAL A 223 48.77 -19.77 -13.50
C VAL A 223 48.04 -18.97 -14.59
N GLU A 224 46.81 -18.55 -14.31
CA GLU A 224 45.98 -17.78 -15.24
C GLU A 224 45.31 -16.59 -14.55
N PHE A 225 45.23 -15.45 -15.24
CA PHE A 225 44.38 -14.34 -14.83
C PHE A 225 42.92 -14.65 -15.16
N ALA A 226 42.12 -14.88 -14.12
CA ALA A 226 40.77 -15.41 -14.24
C ALA A 226 39.69 -14.32 -14.31
N ALA A 227 39.89 -13.19 -13.63
CA ALA A 227 38.93 -12.08 -13.64
C ALA A 227 39.58 -10.74 -13.23
N LEU A 228 39.08 -9.66 -13.81
CA LEU A 228 39.27 -8.28 -13.36
C LEU A 228 37.94 -7.77 -12.83
N VAL A 229 37.81 -7.59 -11.52
CA VAL A 229 36.56 -7.20 -10.85
C VAL A 229 36.70 -5.82 -10.23
N GLY A 230 35.69 -4.95 -10.38
CA GLY A 230 35.80 -3.61 -9.81
C GLY A 230 34.50 -2.84 -9.64
N ILE A 231 34.52 -1.90 -8.71
CA ILE A 231 33.49 -0.88 -8.47
C ILE A 231 34.19 0.48 -8.50
N GLN A 232 33.79 1.32 -9.45
CA GLN A 232 34.39 2.64 -9.66
C GLN A 232 33.36 3.62 -10.22
N GLY A 233 33.66 4.92 -10.19
CA GLY A 233 32.98 5.94 -10.97
C GLY A 233 32.59 7.15 -10.13
N GLU A 234 32.52 7.00 -8.81
CA GLU A 234 32.01 8.04 -7.93
C GLU A 234 32.91 9.29 -7.96
N SER A 235 34.24 9.11 -7.98
CA SER A 235 35.16 10.25 -8.00
C SER A 235 35.14 11.03 -9.32
N ASP A 236 35.09 10.35 -10.47
CA ASP A 236 35.00 11.02 -11.77
C ASP A 236 33.64 11.70 -11.95
N ALA A 237 32.56 11.12 -11.40
CA ALA A 237 31.25 11.76 -11.35
C ALA A 237 31.28 13.05 -10.52
N SER A 238 31.95 13.04 -9.37
CA SER A 238 32.15 14.23 -8.54
C SER A 238 33.07 15.27 -9.20
N ALA A 239 33.95 14.85 -10.10
CA ALA A 239 34.80 15.73 -10.90
C ALA A 239 34.13 16.19 -12.22
N SER A 240 32.84 15.93 -12.40
CA SER A 240 32.06 16.33 -13.58
C SER A 240 32.61 15.79 -14.90
N ILE A 241 33.19 14.59 -14.89
CA ILE A 241 33.62 13.93 -16.12
C ILE A 241 32.40 13.39 -16.84
N ASP A 242 32.26 13.73 -18.13
CA ASP A 242 31.16 13.27 -18.95
C ASP A 242 31.26 11.78 -19.29
N ALA A 243 30.12 11.20 -19.65
CA ALA A 243 30.00 9.78 -19.94
C ALA A 243 30.90 9.31 -21.09
N ALA A 244 31.07 10.10 -22.15
CA ALA A 244 31.87 9.69 -23.31
C ALA A 244 33.36 9.66 -22.98
N THR A 245 33.85 10.68 -22.27
CA THR A 245 35.23 10.75 -21.79
C THR A 245 35.54 9.59 -20.83
N TYR A 246 34.64 9.32 -19.87
CA TYR A 246 34.80 8.20 -18.94
C TYR A 246 34.76 6.83 -19.66
N ALA A 247 33.86 6.66 -20.62
CA ALA A 247 33.74 5.44 -21.44
C ALA A 247 35.02 5.13 -22.22
N ALA A 248 35.64 6.14 -22.84
CA ALA A 248 36.91 5.99 -23.56
C ALA A 248 38.06 5.60 -22.61
N ALA A 249 38.14 6.23 -21.43
CA ALA A 249 39.16 5.91 -20.43
C ALA A 249 39.01 4.48 -19.89
N LEU A 250 37.78 4.04 -19.61
CA LEU A 250 37.49 2.67 -19.16
C LEU A 250 37.85 1.62 -20.21
N ASP A 251 37.51 1.85 -21.48
CA ASP A 251 37.84 0.91 -22.56
C ASP A 251 39.34 0.84 -22.80
N GLY A 252 40.02 1.99 -22.78
CA GLY A 252 41.47 2.08 -22.85
C GLY A 252 42.16 1.36 -21.69
N PHE A 253 41.66 1.51 -20.46
CA PHE A 253 42.14 0.79 -19.28
C PHE A 253 42.01 -0.72 -19.45
N VAL A 254 40.84 -1.23 -19.84
CA VAL A 254 40.64 -2.67 -20.05
C VAL A 254 41.55 -3.21 -21.15
N ALA A 255 41.67 -2.49 -22.27
CA ALA A 255 42.54 -2.89 -23.37
C ALA A 255 44.01 -2.94 -22.95
N TYR A 256 44.47 -1.92 -22.20
CA TYR A 256 45.83 -1.86 -21.66
C TYR A 256 46.11 -3.03 -20.71
N VAL A 257 45.25 -3.28 -19.72
CA VAL A 257 45.42 -4.37 -18.75
C VAL A 257 45.46 -5.73 -19.44
N ARG A 258 44.55 -5.99 -20.39
CA ARG A 258 44.55 -7.25 -21.17
C ARG A 258 45.86 -7.45 -21.94
N THR A 259 46.38 -6.40 -22.55
CA THR A 259 47.62 -6.44 -23.33
C THR A 259 48.82 -6.64 -22.40
N ALA A 260 48.95 -5.83 -21.36
CA ALA A 260 50.09 -5.85 -20.44
C ALA A 260 50.19 -7.16 -19.64
N LEU A 261 49.06 -7.81 -19.34
CA LEU A 261 49.03 -9.10 -18.67
C LEU A 261 49.15 -10.30 -19.63
N GLY A 262 49.12 -10.08 -20.95
CA GLY A 262 49.09 -11.16 -21.94
C GLY A 262 47.79 -11.98 -21.89
N ALA A 263 46.68 -11.36 -21.48
CA ALA A 263 45.39 -12.01 -21.24
C ALA A 263 44.28 -11.34 -22.07
N PRO A 264 44.26 -11.51 -23.41
CA PRO A 264 43.33 -10.81 -24.30
C PRO A 264 41.85 -11.13 -24.07
N LYS A 265 41.56 -12.27 -23.41
CA LYS A 265 40.20 -12.73 -23.06
C LYS A 265 39.86 -12.57 -21.59
N LEU A 266 40.67 -11.82 -20.82
CA LEU A 266 40.46 -11.62 -19.38
C LEU A 266 39.03 -11.10 -19.14
N PRO A 267 38.17 -11.85 -18.42
CA PRO A 267 36.83 -11.40 -18.10
C PRO A 267 36.86 -10.17 -17.20
N VAL A 268 36.11 -9.13 -17.56
CA VAL A 268 35.98 -7.89 -16.79
C VAL A 268 34.58 -7.79 -16.21
N VAL A 269 34.48 -7.61 -14.89
CA VAL A 269 33.21 -7.49 -14.18
C VAL A 269 33.14 -6.17 -13.45
N LEU A 270 32.16 -5.35 -13.84
CA LEU A 270 31.87 -4.09 -13.18
C LEU A 270 30.69 -4.25 -12.23
N GLY A 271 30.86 -3.81 -10.99
CA GLY A 271 29.76 -3.60 -10.06
C GLY A 271 29.27 -2.15 -10.10
N GLN A 272 27.97 -1.97 -9.86
CA GLN A 272 27.35 -0.65 -9.83
C GLN A 272 27.83 0.19 -8.63
N MET A 273 27.92 1.51 -8.82
CA MET A 273 27.85 2.46 -7.71
C MET A 273 26.58 2.23 -6.89
N ILE A 274 26.59 2.57 -5.61
CA ILE A 274 25.45 2.30 -4.72
C ILE A 274 24.13 2.90 -5.25
N PRO A 275 23.04 2.11 -5.39
CA PRO A 275 21.80 2.56 -6.01
C PRO A 275 21.20 3.82 -5.39
N GLU A 276 21.31 3.98 -4.07
CA GLU A 276 20.79 5.14 -3.34
C GLU A 276 21.51 6.43 -3.71
N SER A 277 22.79 6.35 -4.13
CA SER A 277 23.53 7.50 -4.64
C SER A 277 23.09 7.94 -6.04
N LEU A 278 22.24 7.17 -6.72
CA LEU A 278 21.74 7.48 -8.06
C LEU A 278 20.38 8.20 -8.00
N VAL A 279 19.65 8.09 -6.89
CA VAL A 279 18.36 8.75 -6.70
C VAL A 279 18.59 10.27 -6.59
N GLY A 280 18.09 11.03 -7.56
CA GLY A 280 18.27 12.48 -7.62
C GLY A 280 19.70 12.94 -7.95
N ALA A 281 20.54 12.05 -8.48
CA ALA A 281 21.95 12.34 -8.77
C ALA A 281 22.16 13.29 -9.97
N THR A 282 23.37 13.83 -10.08
CA THR A 282 23.78 14.65 -11.23
C THR A 282 23.79 13.85 -12.53
N SER A 283 23.65 14.54 -13.66
CA SER A 283 23.77 13.93 -15.00
C SER A 283 25.10 13.21 -15.22
N PHE A 284 26.19 13.69 -14.61
CA PHE A 284 27.50 13.03 -14.67
C PHE A 284 27.49 11.65 -13.99
N ARG A 285 26.90 11.54 -12.80
CA ARG A 285 26.83 10.26 -12.07
C ARG A 285 25.90 9.27 -12.76
N LEU A 286 24.73 9.73 -13.23
CA LEU A 286 23.82 8.91 -14.03
C LEU A 286 24.46 8.47 -15.35
N GLY A 287 25.20 9.37 -15.99
CA GLY A 287 25.96 9.11 -17.21
C GLY A 287 27.03 8.04 -17.01
N ILE A 288 27.87 8.15 -15.98
CA ILE A 288 28.91 7.16 -15.67
C ILE A 288 28.30 5.80 -15.29
N ASN A 289 27.21 5.78 -14.51
CA ASN A 289 26.49 4.54 -14.23
C ASN A 289 25.99 3.87 -15.53
N ALA A 290 25.47 4.66 -16.47
CA ALA A 290 25.03 4.15 -17.76
C ALA A 290 26.19 3.59 -18.59
N VAL A 291 27.39 4.17 -18.50
CA VAL A 291 28.60 3.62 -19.11
C VAL A 291 28.91 2.23 -18.56
N HIS A 292 28.84 2.03 -17.24
CA HIS A 292 29.09 0.70 -16.64
C HIS A 292 28.11 -0.34 -17.15
N ILE A 293 26.82 0.02 -17.21
CA ILE A 293 25.77 -0.87 -17.71
C ILE A 293 26.00 -1.17 -19.21
N ASP A 294 26.48 -0.20 -20.00
CA ASP A 294 26.73 -0.38 -21.44
C ASP A 294 28.05 -1.09 -21.77
N THR A 295 28.97 -1.24 -20.81
CA THR A 295 30.27 -1.89 -21.03
C THR A 295 30.20 -3.27 -21.69
N PRO A 296 29.28 -4.20 -21.33
CA PRO A 296 29.15 -5.49 -22.01
C PRO A 296 28.87 -5.40 -23.51
N ARG A 297 28.19 -4.35 -23.97
CA ARG A 297 28.01 -4.09 -25.40
C ARG A 297 29.33 -3.62 -26.03
N ARG A 298 30.03 -2.68 -25.38
CA ARG A 298 31.26 -2.06 -25.91
C ARG A 298 32.45 -3.01 -25.91
N LEU A 299 32.58 -3.85 -24.89
CA LEU A 299 33.75 -4.70 -24.65
C LEU A 299 33.37 -6.17 -24.58
N LEU A 300 34.02 -7.00 -25.42
CA LEU A 300 33.96 -8.46 -25.29
C LEU A 300 34.51 -8.94 -23.96
N TYR A 301 34.08 -10.12 -23.52
CA TYR A 301 34.43 -10.74 -22.24
C TYR A 301 34.20 -9.78 -21.07
N SER A 302 33.09 -9.04 -21.08
CA SER A 302 32.74 -8.15 -19.98
C SER A 302 31.29 -8.31 -19.55
N GLY A 303 31.04 -8.03 -18.26
CA GLY A 303 29.76 -8.19 -17.59
C GLY A 303 29.54 -7.09 -16.55
N PHE A 304 28.27 -6.81 -16.26
CA PHE A 304 27.85 -5.82 -15.29
C PHE A 304 26.93 -6.43 -14.22
N ALA A 305 27.08 -5.97 -12.97
CA ALA A 305 26.28 -6.38 -11.82
C ALA A 305 25.63 -5.18 -11.13
N TYR A 306 24.30 -5.20 -11.03
CA TYR A 306 23.54 -4.21 -10.28
C TYR A 306 23.83 -4.27 -8.78
N GLY A 307 23.97 -3.09 -8.17
CA GLY A 307 24.31 -2.89 -6.78
C GLY A 307 23.20 -3.29 -5.81
N ALA A 308 23.57 -3.70 -4.60
CA ALA A 308 22.63 -4.03 -3.54
C ALA A 308 21.92 -2.77 -3.00
N SER A 309 20.60 -2.69 -3.16
CA SER A 309 19.77 -1.61 -2.60
C SER A 309 19.42 -1.87 -1.13
N GLY A 310 19.31 -0.81 -0.33
CA GLY A 310 19.00 -0.81 1.10
C GLY A 310 20.22 -0.98 2.00
N PHE A 311 21.43 -1.01 1.44
CA PHE A 311 22.67 -1.37 2.15
C PHE A 311 23.66 -0.20 2.22
N VAL A 312 23.16 1.01 2.47
CA VAL A 312 23.98 2.24 2.63
C VAL A 312 24.53 2.31 4.05
N LYS A 313 25.80 2.69 4.18
CA LYS A 313 26.41 2.92 5.50
C LYS A 313 25.79 4.14 6.19
N ALA A 314 25.53 4.04 7.48
CA ALA A 314 24.98 5.14 8.30
C ALA A 314 26.06 6.16 8.72
N ASP A 315 26.89 6.63 7.79
CA ASP A 315 28.01 7.55 8.05
C ASP A 315 27.75 8.99 7.58
N GLY A 316 26.47 9.34 7.36
CA GLY A 316 26.05 10.67 6.89
C GLY A 316 26.22 10.88 5.38
N GLY A 317 26.80 9.92 4.65
CA GLY A 317 26.86 9.91 3.18
C GLY A 317 26.01 8.80 2.56
N THR A 318 25.72 8.91 1.26
CA THR A 318 24.99 7.89 0.48
C THR A 318 25.89 7.08 -0.45
N VAL A 319 27.21 7.08 -0.23
CA VAL A 319 28.20 6.68 -1.25
C VAL A 319 28.83 5.30 -1.01
N HIS A 320 28.79 4.76 0.21
CA HIS A 320 29.45 3.50 0.56
C HIS A 320 28.46 2.39 0.93
N TYR A 321 28.72 1.17 0.44
CA TYR A 321 28.01 -0.03 0.86
C TYR A 321 28.42 -0.48 2.28
N THR A 322 27.46 -0.98 3.04
CA THR A 322 27.68 -1.79 4.26
C THR A 322 28.33 -3.13 3.91
N ALA A 323 28.87 -3.84 4.90
CA ALA A 323 29.38 -5.20 4.70
C ALA A 323 28.30 -6.16 4.15
N GLY A 324 27.05 -6.02 4.58
CA GLY A 324 25.91 -6.78 4.04
C GLY A 324 25.72 -6.53 2.53
N GLY A 325 25.82 -5.26 2.11
CA GLY A 325 25.78 -4.88 0.70
C GLY A 325 26.95 -5.47 -0.09
N GLN A 326 28.16 -5.45 0.47
CA GLN A 326 29.35 -6.00 -0.17
C GLN A 326 29.27 -7.52 -0.40
N ARG A 327 28.64 -8.26 0.52
CA ARG A 327 28.35 -9.70 0.32
C ARG A 327 27.44 -9.92 -0.89
N ILE A 328 26.35 -9.16 -0.99
CA ILE A 328 25.41 -9.25 -2.11
C ILE A 328 26.11 -8.85 -3.41
N ASN A 329 26.90 -7.78 -3.41
CA ASN A 329 27.65 -7.34 -4.57
C ASN A 329 28.63 -8.41 -5.06
N GLY A 330 29.38 -9.06 -4.15
CA GLY A 330 30.26 -10.18 -4.50
C GLY A 330 29.51 -11.35 -5.16
N LEU A 331 28.32 -11.69 -4.67
CA LEU A 331 27.46 -12.72 -5.26
C LEU A 331 26.92 -12.32 -6.64
N ARG A 332 26.40 -11.10 -6.79
CA ARG A 332 25.87 -10.63 -8.08
C ARG A 332 26.95 -10.47 -9.15
N ARG A 333 28.19 -10.18 -8.75
CA ARG A 333 29.35 -10.15 -9.64
C ARG A 333 29.73 -11.54 -10.15
N TRP A 334 29.45 -12.61 -9.41
CA TRP A 334 29.58 -13.98 -9.91
C TRP A 334 28.65 -14.22 -11.11
N ASP A 335 27.38 -13.80 -11.02
CA ASP A 335 26.44 -13.93 -12.14
C ASP A 335 26.88 -13.08 -13.34
N ALA A 336 27.42 -11.88 -13.09
CA ALA A 336 27.98 -11.02 -14.14
C ALA A 336 29.24 -11.61 -14.78
N TYR A 337 30.07 -12.33 -14.02
CA TYR A 337 31.22 -13.07 -14.56
C TYR A 337 30.78 -14.16 -15.53
N LEU A 338 29.75 -14.93 -15.20
CA LEU A 338 29.19 -15.94 -16.10
C LEU A 338 28.66 -15.29 -17.39
N ARG A 339 28.04 -14.11 -17.30
CA ARG A 339 27.65 -13.32 -18.48
C ARG A 339 28.86 -12.83 -19.28
N ALA A 340 29.93 -12.40 -18.61
CA ALA A 340 31.17 -12.00 -19.27
C ALA A 340 31.79 -13.16 -20.07
N LEU A 341 31.79 -14.38 -19.51
CA LEU A 341 32.27 -15.57 -20.21
C LEU A 341 31.43 -15.93 -21.45
N ALA A 342 30.14 -15.61 -21.44
CA ALA A 342 29.25 -15.81 -22.58
C ALA A 342 29.34 -14.67 -23.62
N ASN A 343 29.88 -13.51 -23.26
CA ASN A 343 30.03 -12.34 -24.13
C ASN A 343 31.23 -12.50 -25.07
N VAL A 344 31.11 -13.42 -26.03
CA VAL A 344 32.15 -13.83 -26.98
C VAL A 344 31.73 -13.53 -28.42
N PRO A 345 32.68 -13.33 -29.35
CA PRO A 345 32.34 -13.12 -30.76
C PRO A 345 31.95 -14.45 -31.43
N GLY A 346 31.31 -14.38 -32.60
CA GLY A 346 31.17 -15.54 -33.50
C GLY A 346 29.91 -16.40 -33.29
N VAL A 347 28.97 -15.99 -32.45
CA VAL A 347 27.70 -16.71 -32.22
C VAL A 347 26.53 -15.73 -32.32
N LEU A 348 25.45 -16.10 -33.02
CA LEU A 348 24.22 -15.30 -33.03
C LEU A 348 23.67 -15.17 -31.59
N PRO A 349 23.03 -14.04 -31.25
CA PRO A 349 22.52 -13.86 -29.89
C PRO A 349 21.33 -14.79 -29.66
N LEU A 350 21.13 -15.21 -28.41
CA LEU A 350 19.91 -15.91 -28.03
C LEU A 350 18.73 -14.93 -27.95
N PRO A 351 17.48 -15.40 -28.15
CA PRO A 351 16.29 -14.57 -27.93
C PRO A 351 16.21 -14.12 -26.44
N PRO A 352 15.65 -12.93 -26.17
CA PRO A 352 15.37 -12.48 -24.80
C PRO A 352 14.54 -13.47 -24.00
N ARG A 353 14.70 -13.47 -22.67
CA ARG A 353 13.96 -14.35 -21.76
C ARG A 353 12.95 -13.55 -20.95
N ASN A 354 11.94 -14.23 -20.40
CA ASN A 354 10.98 -13.66 -19.44
C ASN A 354 10.46 -12.27 -19.88
N VAL A 355 9.95 -12.17 -21.12
CA VAL A 355 9.36 -10.93 -21.60
C VAL A 355 8.06 -10.68 -20.81
N ARG A 356 8.00 -9.56 -20.09
CA ARG A 356 7.00 -9.16 -19.10
C ARG A 356 6.42 -7.78 -19.44
N PRO A 357 5.41 -7.69 -20.30
CA PRO A 357 4.79 -6.41 -20.57
C PRO A 357 3.57 -6.14 -19.69
N THR A 358 3.39 -4.86 -19.36
CA THR A 358 2.31 -4.30 -18.55
C THR A 358 1.72 -3.12 -19.30
N LEU A 359 0.39 -2.99 -19.31
CA LEU A 359 -0.30 -1.83 -19.89
C LEU A 359 -1.05 -1.11 -18.78
N ASP A 360 -0.73 0.17 -18.56
CA ASP A 360 -1.42 1.02 -17.59
C ASP A 360 -1.76 2.37 -18.24
N SER A 361 -3.02 2.77 -18.18
CA SER A 361 -3.47 4.11 -18.60
C SER A 361 -2.99 4.51 -20.01
N GLY A 362 -3.04 3.56 -20.96
CA GLY A 362 -2.60 3.77 -22.35
C GLY A 362 -1.07 3.72 -22.56
N THR A 363 -0.31 3.33 -21.55
CA THR A 363 1.16 3.18 -21.58
C THR A 363 1.55 1.72 -21.47
N LEU A 364 2.04 1.15 -22.58
CA LEU A 364 2.62 -0.19 -22.64
C LEU A 364 4.06 -0.11 -22.17
N ARG A 365 4.41 -0.88 -21.15
CA ARG A 365 5.77 -1.04 -20.64
C ARG A 365 6.15 -2.51 -20.75
N VAL A 366 7.11 -2.82 -21.61
CA VAL A 366 7.59 -4.17 -21.90
C VAL A 366 8.92 -4.39 -21.22
N GLU A 367 8.99 -5.27 -20.23
CA GLU A 367 10.28 -5.72 -19.66
C GLU A 367 10.75 -7.06 -20.24
N TRP A 368 12.03 -7.39 -20.10
CA TRP A 368 12.59 -8.71 -20.38
C TRP A 368 13.84 -8.99 -19.54
N ASP A 369 14.41 -10.18 -19.68
CA ASP A 369 15.74 -10.52 -19.17
C ASP A 369 16.71 -10.63 -20.34
N ALA A 370 17.89 -10.01 -20.18
CA ALA A 370 18.96 -10.10 -21.16
C ALA A 370 19.42 -11.57 -21.27
N PRO A 371 19.51 -12.13 -22.48
CA PRO A 371 20.00 -13.48 -22.64
C PRO A 371 21.50 -13.55 -22.35
N ALA A 372 21.99 -14.74 -21.99
CA ALA A 372 23.42 -15.00 -21.97
C ALA A 372 23.98 -14.92 -23.40
N GLY A 373 25.09 -14.22 -23.58
CA GLY A 373 25.73 -14.09 -24.90
C GLY A 373 26.20 -12.68 -25.22
N ARG A 374 26.74 -12.50 -26.43
CA ARG A 374 27.03 -11.19 -27.03
C ARG A 374 25.75 -10.57 -27.55
N VAL A 375 25.30 -9.48 -26.93
CA VAL A 375 24.15 -8.67 -27.36
C VAL A 375 24.58 -7.22 -27.48
N THR A 376 24.28 -6.59 -28.62
CA THR A 376 24.58 -5.18 -28.89
C THR A 376 23.35 -4.30 -28.96
N SER A 377 22.19 -4.84 -29.30
CA SER A 377 20.91 -4.14 -29.21
C SER A 377 19.74 -5.12 -29.13
N TYR A 378 18.53 -4.58 -29.02
CA TYR A 378 17.27 -5.32 -29.11
C TYR A 378 16.38 -4.66 -30.16
N VAL A 379 15.59 -5.47 -30.86
CA VAL A 379 14.48 -5.01 -31.71
C VAL A 379 13.19 -5.34 -30.99
N VAL A 380 12.38 -4.34 -30.68
CA VAL A 380 11.04 -4.50 -30.09
C VAL A 380 10.02 -4.13 -31.15
N GLN A 381 9.06 -5.03 -31.39
CA GLN A 381 7.94 -4.77 -32.27
C GLN A 381 6.62 -5.01 -31.55
N THR A 382 5.66 -4.16 -31.87
CA THR A 382 4.30 -4.26 -31.37
C THR A 382 3.30 -4.21 -32.53
N ARG A 383 2.15 -4.87 -32.40
CA ARG A 383 1.03 -4.72 -33.34
C ARG A 383 -0.31 -4.82 -32.65
N GLY A 384 -1.31 -4.15 -33.21
CA GLY A 384 -2.70 -4.46 -32.90
C GLY A 384 -3.07 -5.81 -33.54
N ILE A 385 -3.84 -6.65 -32.84
CA ILE A 385 -4.24 -7.95 -33.42
C ILE A 385 -5.09 -7.75 -34.70
N ASP A 386 -5.85 -6.66 -34.77
CA ASP A 386 -6.71 -6.31 -35.90
C ASP A 386 -6.00 -5.51 -36.99
N SER A 387 -4.83 -4.91 -36.69
CA SER A 387 -4.10 -4.06 -37.65
C SER A 387 -3.19 -4.85 -38.58
N GLY A 388 -2.83 -6.08 -38.23
CA GLY A 388 -1.95 -6.96 -39.02
C GLY A 388 -0.46 -6.54 -39.04
N ASP A 389 -0.19 -5.24 -39.12
CA ASP A 389 1.14 -4.66 -39.33
C ASP A 389 1.94 -4.47 -38.04
N TRP A 390 3.21 -4.85 -38.08
CA TRP A 390 4.17 -4.64 -37.00
C TRP A 390 4.74 -3.22 -37.03
N THR A 391 4.66 -2.53 -35.89
CA THR A 391 5.38 -1.28 -35.64
C THR A 391 6.69 -1.59 -34.92
N THR A 392 7.82 -1.16 -35.48
CA THR A 392 9.11 -1.22 -34.80
C THR A 392 9.24 -0.02 -33.86
N GLU A 393 9.46 -0.28 -32.58
CA GLU A 393 9.65 0.79 -31.61
C GLU A 393 11.07 1.36 -31.76
N SER A 394 11.17 2.63 -32.15
CA SER A 394 12.43 3.35 -32.27
C SER A 394 13.04 3.56 -30.88
N ARG A 395 14.28 3.14 -30.70
CA ARG A 395 15.01 3.33 -29.44
C ARG A 395 15.62 4.74 -29.39
N THR A 396 14.98 5.68 -28.71
CA THR A 396 15.62 6.95 -28.37
C THR A 396 16.48 6.75 -27.13
N VAL A 397 17.80 6.81 -27.29
CA VAL A 397 18.74 6.83 -26.16
C VAL A 397 18.47 8.10 -25.38
N SER A 398 17.90 7.98 -24.19
CA SER A 398 17.79 9.14 -23.31
C SER A 398 19.20 9.55 -22.86
N ALA A 399 19.49 10.85 -22.95
CA ALA A 399 20.70 11.48 -22.43
C ALA A 399 20.85 11.36 -20.88
N THR A 400 19.88 10.75 -20.18
CA THR A 400 19.85 10.60 -18.72
C THR A 400 20.15 9.18 -18.20
N GLY A 401 20.69 8.28 -19.04
CA GLY A 401 21.27 7.02 -18.55
C GLY A 401 20.41 5.77 -18.77
N ASP A 402 19.52 5.79 -19.75
CA ASP A 402 18.85 4.58 -20.24
C ASP A 402 19.81 3.81 -21.15
N SER A 403 20.55 2.88 -20.55
CA SER A 403 21.57 2.08 -21.25
C SER A 403 20.97 1.19 -22.35
N TYR A 404 21.77 0.83 -23.36
CA TYR A 404 21.38 -0.09 -24.43
C TYR A 404 21.08 -1.53 -23.96
N LEU A 405 21.33 -1.85 -22.69
CA LEU A 405 20.93 -3.11 -22.05
C LEU A 405 19.75 -2.95 -21.11
N ASN A 406 19.10 -1.78 -21.09
CA ASN A 406 17.85 -1.67 -20.36
C ASN A 406 16.86 -2.63 -21.00
N THR A 407 16.45 -3.61 -20.21
CA THR A 407 15.53 -4.65 -20.63
C THR A 407 14.10 -4.18 -20.42
N VAL A 408 13.83 -2.89 -20.69
CA VAL A 408 12.50 -2.31 -20.69
C VAL A 408 12.30 -1.39 -21.89
N GLN A 409 11.11 -1.42 -22.47
CA GLN A 409 10.65 -0.53 -23.54
C GLN A 409 9.29 0.04 -23.17
N THR A 410 9.08 1.34 -23.32
CA THR A 410 7.79 1.98 -23.04
C THR A 410 7.23 2.61 -24.32
N ARG A 411 5.92 2.43 -24.56
CA ARG A 411 5.14 3.09 -25.61
C ARG A 411 3.86 3.66 -25.00
N THR A 412 3.61 4.94 -25.23
CA THR A 412 2.37 5.62 -24.83
C THR A 412 1.37 5.69 -26.00
N GLY A 413 0.14 6.06 -25.71
CA GLY A 413 -0.89 6.26 -26.74
C GLY A 413 -1.52 4.98 -27.28
N ILE A 414 -1.50 3.90 -26.50
CA ILE A 414 -2.27 2.68 -26.82
C ILE A 414 -3.75 2.95 -26.50
N PRO A 415 -4.68 2.87 -27.48
CA PRO A 415 -6.10 3.12 -27.24
C PRO A 415 -6.69 2.10 -26.26
N SER A 416 -7.61 2.56 -25.41
CA SER A 416 -8.33 1.70 -24.46
C SER A 416 -9.06 0.58 -25.21
N GLY A 417 -8.92 -0.67 -24.75
CA GLY A 417 -9.53 -1.86 -25.36
C GLY A 417 -8.72 -2.54 -26.48
N SER A 418 -7.53 -2.04 -26.85
CA SER A 418 -6.70 -2.62 -27.92
C SER A 418 -6.00 -3.93 -27.51
N ILE A 419 -6.03 -4.98 -28.32
CA ILE A 419 -5.16 -6.16 -28.11
C ILE A 419 -3.79 -5.88 -28.73
N VAL A 420 -2.70 -6.01 -27.97
CA VAL A 420 -1.34 -5.69 -28.43
C VAL A 420 -0.43 -6.91 -28.33
N GLU A 421 0.04 -7.39 -29.48
CA GLU A 421 1.08 -8.42 -29.53
C GLU A 421 2.47 -7.79 -29.46
N VAL A 422 3.39 -8.42 -28.72
CA VAL A 422 4.77 -7.95 -28.57
C VAL A 422 5.74 -9.06 -28.96
N ARG A 423 6.72 -8.73 -29.80
CA ARG A 423 7.87 -9.60 -30.06
C ARG A 423 9.17 -8.85 -29.90
N ILE A 424 10.17 -9.55 -29.36
CA ILE A 424 11.49 -8.96 -29.08
C ILE A 424 12.56 -9.90 -29.59
N ALA A 425 13.57 -9.34 -30.25
CA ALA A 425 14.76 -10.09 -30.66
C ALA A 425 16.03 -9.39 -30.17
N SER A 426 17.06 -10.18 -29.87
CA SER A 426 18.40 -9.68 -29.56
C SER A 426 19.17 -9.50 -30.87
N VAL A 427 20.11 -8.56 -30.90
CA VAL A 427 20.97 -8.31 -32.06
C VAL A 427 22.43 -8.28 -31.63
N ASN A 428 23.31 -8.79 -32.48
CA ASN A 428 24.75 -8.55 -32.38
C ASN A 428 25.37 -8.31 -33.76
N GLU A 429 26.71 -8.34 -33.84
CA GLU A 429 27.46 -8.08 -35.09
C GLU A 429 27.14 -9.08 -36.22
N LEU A 430 26.61 -10.27 -35.89
CA LEU A 430 26.23 -11.30 -36.86
C LEU A 430 24.76 -11.19 -37.32
N GLY A 431 23.95 -10.39 -36.62
CA GLY A 431 22.54 -10.19 -36.96
C GLY A 431 21.60 -10.46 -35.79
N GLN A 432 20.35 -10.71 -36.14
CA GLN A 432 19.23 -10.83 -35.20
C GLN A 432 19.02 -12.29 -34.75
N SER A 433 18.64 -12.48 -33.49
CA SER A 433 18.13 -13.76 -32.99
C SER A 433 16.76 -14.10 -33.59
N GLU A 434 16.30 -15.33 -33.32
CA GLU A 434 14.87 -15.65 -33.35
C GLU A 434 14.08 -14.71 -32.43
N TRP A 435 12.77 -14.58 -32.69
CA TRP A 435 11.89 -13.76 -31.86
C TRP A 435 11.54 -14.47 -30.56
N ALA A 436 11.70 -13.78 -29.43
CA ALA A 436 10.95 -14.06 -28.22
C ALA A 436 9.54 -13.47 -28.40
N ASN A 437 8.55 -14.34 -28.59
CA ASN A 437 7.17 -13.93 -28.78
C ASN A 437 6.42 -13.99 -27.45
N VAL A 438 5.73 -12.91 -27.09
CA VAL A 438 4.72 -12.95 -26.03
C VAL A 438 3.45 -12.27 -26.53
N VAL A 439 2.35 -13.01 -26.49
CA VAL A 439 1.02 -12.49 -26.80
C VAL A 439 0.46 -11.87 -25.52
N LEU A 440 0.03 -10.61 -25.59
CA LEU A 440 -0.71 -9.97 -24.51
C LEU A 440 -1.96 -9.30 -25.03
N VAL A 441 -2.86 -9.07 -24.09
CA VAL A 441 -4.11 -8.35 -24.27
C VAL A 441 -4.06 -7.15 -23.34
N ALA A 442 -4.50 -5.97 -23.80
CA ALA A 442 -4.70 -4.83 -22.92
C ALA A 442 -5.53 -5.24 -21.70
N ALA A 443 -5.11 -4.79 -20.52
CA ALA A 443 -5.89 -4.92 -19.32
C ALA A 443 -7.32 -4.41 -19.58
N THR A 444 -8.31 -5.22 -19.21
CA THR A 444 -9.73 -4.87 -19.25
C THR A 444 -9.98 -3.56 -18.50
N ASP A 445 -10.59 -2.58 -19.17
CA ASP A 445 -11.12 -1.42 -18.47
C ASP A 445 -12.14 -1.90 -17.43
N VAL A 446 -11.94 -1.49 -16.18
CA VAL A 446 -12.87 -1.81 -15.09
C VAL A 446 -13.92 -0.70 -15.08
N PRO A 447 -15.19 -1.02 -15.31
CA PRO A 447 -16.26 -0.03 -15.27
C PRO A 447 -16.24 0.71 -13.94
N THR A 448 -16.50 2.02 -13.95
CA THR A 448 -16.65 2.79 -12.71
C THR A 448 -17.88 2.29 -11.96
N PRO A 449 -17.74 1.75 -10.73
CA PRO A 449 -18.89 1.35 -9.95
C PRO A 449 -19.68 2.57 -9.46
N ALA A 450 -21.00 2.54 -9.58
CA ALA A 450 -21.93 3.48 -9.00
C ALA A 450 -22.47 2.94 -7.67
N VAL A 451 -22.43 3.76 -6.61
CA VAL A 451 -22.88 3.39 -5.27
C VAL A 451 -24.09 4.23 -4.89
N SER A 452 -25.14 3.60 -4.36
CA SER A 452 -26.33 4.27 -3.82
C SER A 452 -26.77 3.62 -2.51
N GLN A 453 -27.26 4.42 -1.56
CA GLN A 453 -27.77 3.92 -0.29
C GLN A 453 -29.20 3.41 -0.46
N THR A 454 -29.46 2.16 -0.08
CA THR A 454 -30.78 1.51 -0.21
C THR A 454 -31.47 1.30 1.14
N GLY A 455 -30.72 1.41 2.25
CA GLY A 455 -31.22 1.21 3.60
C GLY A 455 -30.23 1.65 4.69
N ALA A 456 -30.60 1.46 5.96
CA ALA A 456 -29.70 1.69 7.08
C ALA A 456 -28.52 0.70 7.03
N GLY A 457 -27.30 1.24 6.92
CA GLY A 457 -26.09 0.42 6.77
C GLY A 457 -26.06 -0.45 5.51
N GLN A 458 -26.84 -0.10 4.48
CA GLN A 458 -26.97 -0.87 3.25
C GLN A 458 -26.79 0.00 2.01
N VAL A 459 -25.97 -0.49 1.08
CA VAL A 459 -25.77 0.11 -0.25
C VAL A 459 -25.97 -0.90 -1.37
N ALA A 460 -26.39 -0.43 -2.53
CA ALA A 460 -26.23 -1.11 -3.80
C ALA A 460 -25.01 -0.54 -4.53
N VAL A 461 -24.13 -1.42 -4.99
CA VAL A 461 -23.01 -1.11 -5.87
C VAL A 461 -23.31 -1.71 -7.23
N SER A 462 -23.34 -0.91 -8.29
CA SER A 462 -23.70 -1.35 -9.64
C SER A 462 -22.68 -0.87 -10.69
N TRP A 463 -22.56 -1.57 -11.81
CA TRP A 463 -21.58 -1.26 -12.86
C TRP A 463 -22.06 -1.68 -14.25
N ALA A 464 -21.44 -1.14 -15.31
CA ALA A 464 -21.68 -1.59 -16.67
C ALA A 464 -21.08 -3.00 -16.90
N ALA A 465 -21.69 -3.81 -17.76
CA ALA A 465 -21.12 -5.10 -18.13
C ALA A 465 -19.78 -4.94 -18.85
N ASN A 466 -18.84 -5.84 -18.57
CA ASN A 466 -17.56 -5.96 -19.24
C ASN A 466 -17.60 -7.26 -20.05
N PRO A 467 -17.44 -7.22 -21.38
CA PRO A 467 -17.64 -8.37 -22.26
C PRO A 467 -16.61 -9.50 -22.06
N LEU A 468 -15.49 -9.21 -21.37
CA LEU A 468 -14.43 -10.18 -21.07
C LEU A 468 -14.48 -10.69 -19.63
N ALA A 469 -15.41 -10.20 -18.80
CA ALA A 469 -15.52 -10.61 -17.41
C ALA A 469 -16.02 -12.05 -17.28
N GLN A 470 -15.24 -12.89 -16.58
CA GLN A 470 -15.72 -14.16 -16.07
C GLN A 470 -16.47 -13.98 -14.75
N THR A 471 -15.92 -13.17 -13.85
CA THR A 471 -16.54 -12.84 -12.56
C THR A 471 -16.23 -11.41 -12.13
N TYR A 472 -17.12 -10.85 -11.33
CA TYR A 472 -16.96 -9.61 -10.60
C TYR A 472 -16.90 -9.87 -9.10
N ARG A 473 -16.20 -9.03 -8.35
CA ARG A 473 -16.23 -9.05 -6.88
C ARG A 473 -16.19 -7.61 -6.36
N VAL A 474 -17.05 -7.27 -5.40
CA VAL A 474 -17.00 -5.95 -4.75
C VAL A 474 -16.37 -6.10 -3.39
N ASP A 475 -15.23 -5.45 -3.19
CA ASP A 475 -14.61 -5.34 -1.87
C ASP A 475 -14.90 -3.96 -1.28
N TYR A 476 -14.96 -3.86 0.04
CA TYR A 476 -15.26 -2.60 0.71
C TYR A 476 -14.49 -2.45 2.02
N LYS A 477 -14.29 -1.20 2.45
CA LYS A 477 -13.74 -0.87 3.76
C LYS A 477 -14.24 0.48 4.25
N LEU A 478 -14.17 0.71 5.56
CA LEU A 478 -14.17 2.06 6.10
C LEU A 478 -12.98 2.83 5.52
N ALA A 479 -13.18 4.09 5.13
CA ALA A 479 -12.11 4.90 4.54
C ALA A 479 -10.89 5.04 5.48
N SER A 480 -11.13 5.06 6.79
CA SER A 480 -10.11 5.07 7.83
C SER A 480 -9.39 3.73 8.06
N SER A 481 -9.91 2.62 7.51
CA SER A 481 -9.32 1.29 7.63
C SER A 481 -8.26 1.04 6.55
N SER A 482 -7.21 0.29 6.88
CA SER A 482 -6.25 -0.27 5.92
C SER A 482 -6.68 -1.65 5.39
N THR A 483 -7.67 -2.29 6.03
CA THR A 483 -8.09 -3.67 5.74
C THR A 483 -9.38 -3.68 4.92
N TRP A 484 -9.36 -4.44 3.81
CA TRP A 484 -10.53 -4.66 2.94
C TRP A 484 -11.33 -5.87 3.40
N THR A 485 -12.65 -5.72 3.44
CA THR A 485 -13.58 -6.86 3.46
C THR A 485 -13.77 -7.33 2.03
N LEU A 486 -13.42 -8.59 1.75
CA LEU A 486 -13.49 -9.16 0.41
C LEU A 486 -14.89 -9.69 0.12
N GLY A 487 -15.46 -9.32 -1.03
CA GLY A 487 -16.75 -9.84 -1.46
C GLY A 487 -16.66 -11.27 -2.00
N THR A 488 -17.80 -11.83 -2.38
CA THR A 488 -17.85 -13.11 -3.12
C THR A 488 -17.86 -12.84 -4.62
N PRO A 489 -17.06 -13.55 -5.44
CA PRO A 489 -17.15 -13.49 -6.90
C PRO A 489 -18.56 -13.83 -7.42
N GLN A 490 -19.04 -13.11 -8.43
CA GLN A 490 -20.38 -13.26 -9.02
C GLN A 490 -20.38 -12.86 -10.51
N SER A 491 -21.39 -13.27 -11.28
CA SER A 491 -21.56 -12.91 -12.70
C SER A 491 -22.42 -11.66 -12.93
N GLY A 492 -23.25 -11.28 -11.95
CA GLY A 492 -24.13 -10.11 -12.05
C GLY A 492 -23.40 -8.78 -11.97
N THR A 493 -24.03 -7.72 -12.48
CA THR A 493 -23.49 -6.35 -12.56
C THR A 493 -23.90 -5.44 -11.38
N SER A 494 -24.37 -6.03 -10.29
CA SER A 494 -24.76 -5.31 -9.07
C SER A 494 -24.53 -6.16 -7.83
N LYS A 495 -24.26 -5.51 -6.69
CA LYS A 495 -24.12 -6.14 -5.37
C LYS A 495 -24.72 -5.26 -4.29
N THR A 496 -25.58 -5.84 -3.46
CA THR A 496 -26.01 -5.21 -2.20
C THR A 496 -25.04 -5.58 -1.08
N ILE A 497 -24.58 -4.58 -0.33
CA ILE A 497 -23.71 -4.71 0.85
C ILE A 497 -24.49 -4.19 2.06
N THR A 498 -24.49 -4.95 3.15
CA THR A 498 -25.21 -4.67 4.40
C THR A 498 -24.26 -4.61 5.60
N GLY A 499 -24.71 -4.06 6.72
CA GLY A 499 -23.96 -4.03 7.97
C GLY A 499 -22.84 -2.97 8.00
N LEU A 500 -22.95 -1.97 7.13
CA LEU A 500 -22.02 -0.84 7.09
C LEU A 500 -22.41 0.21 8.15
N SER A 501 -21.43 0.91 8.69
CA SER A 501 -21.70 2.06 9.56
C SER A 501 -22.00 3.32 8.74
N ALA A 502 -22.63 4.32 9.37
CA ALA A 502 -22.89 5.62 8.75
C ALA A 502 -21.61 6.47 8.68
N ALA A 503 -20.74 6.18 7.72
CA ALA A 503 -19.44 6.82 7.54
C ALA A 503 -18.96 6.75 6.08
N LEU A 504 -17.83 7.41 5.78
CA LEU A 504 -17.15 7.30 4.49
C LEU A 504 -16.56 5.89 4.31
N HIS A 505 -16.92 5.25 3.21
CA HIS A 505 -16.44 3.93 2.81
C HIS A 505 -15.77 3.98 1.43
N ASP A 506 -14.76 3.15 1.24
CA ASP A 506 -14.21 2.85 -0.07
C ASP A 506 -14.84 1.56 -0.59
N PHE A 507 -15.27 1.58 -1.84
CA PHE A 507 -15.77 0.41 -2.58
C PHE A 507 -14.88 0.18 -3.78
N ARG A 508 -14.36 -1.03 -3.97
CA ARG A 508 -13.64 -1.40 -5.20
C ARG A 508 -14.34 -2.53 -5.93
N LEU A 509 -14.57 -2.32 -7.23
CA LEU A 509 -14.99 -3.36 -8.14
C LEU A 509 -13.75 -4.07 -8.66
N MET A 510 -13.70 -5.39 -8.45
CA MET A 510 -12.73 -6.29 -9.06
C MET A 510 -13.38 -6.97 -10.26
N VAL A 511 -12.68 -7.02 -11.39
CA VAL A 511 -13.08 -7.76 -12.59
C VAL A 511 -12.05 -8.85 -12.82
N SER A 512 -12.49 -10.10 -12.87
CA SER A 512 -11.65 -11.25 -13.21
C SER A 512 -12.04 -11.79 -14.57
N THR A 513 -11.05 -12.09 -15.39
CA THR A 513 -11.18 -12.62 -16.75
C THR A 513 -10.30 -13.86 -16.90
N THR A 514 -10.36 -14.53 -18.06
CA THR A 514 -9.40 -15.60 -18.42
C THR A 514 -7.94 -15.14 -18.37
N PHE A 515 -7.71 -13.83 -18.39
CA PHE A 515 -6.41 -13.20 -18.57
C PHE A 515 -5.87 -12.49 -17.31
N GLY A 516 -6.60 -12.51 -16.19
CA GLY A 516 -6.17 -11.88 -14.93
C GLY A 516 -7.28 -11.10 -14.24
N SER A 517 -6.92 -10.32 -13.21
CA SER A 517 -7.87 -9.47 -12.46
C SER A 517 -7.39 -8.03 -12.35
N SER A 518 -8.31 -7.08 -12.54
CA SER A 518 -8.09 -5.63 -12.39
C SER A 518 -9.14 -5.04 -11.47
N ASN A 519 -8.94 -3.82 -10.96
CA ASN A 519 -9.92 -3.17 -10.08
C ASN A 519 -10.04 -1.65 -10.27
N LYS A 520 -11.17 -1.10 -9.84
CA LYS A 520 -11.42 0.35 -9.77
C LYS A 520 -12.21 0.68 -8.51
N ALA A 521 -11.79 1.73 -7.81
CA ALA A 521 -12.37 2.13 -6.53
C ALA A 521 -13.12 3.47 -6.63
N VAL A 522 -14.15 3.60 -5.81
CA VAL A 522 -14.92 4.83 -5.58
C VAL A 522 -15.17 5.00 -4.09
N GLN A 523 -15.32 6.24 -3.64
CA GLN A 523 -15.71 6.54 -2.27
C GLN A 523 -17.19 6.88 -2.19
N PHE A 524 -17.82 6.55 -1.08
CA PHE A 524 -19.20 6.90 -0.82
C PHE A 524 -19.45 7.07 0.68
N THR A 525 -20.09 8.17 1.06
CA THR A 525 -20.47 8.46 2.44
C THR A 525 -21.86 7.90 2.71
N LEU A 526 -21.97 6.85 3.53
CA LEU A 526 -23.26 6.37 4.01
C LEU A 526 -23.83 7.35 5.06
N GLY A 527 -25.06 7.78 4.85
CA GLY A 527 -25.85 8.47 5.87
C GLY A 527 -26.57 7.51 6.82
N VAL A 528 -27.28 8.08 7.78
CA VAL A 528 -28.25 7.33 8.59
C VAL A 528 -29.43 6.99 7.67
N GLY A 529 -29.75 5.70 7.54
CA GLY A 529 -30.72 5.21 6.55
C GLY A 529 -32.15 5.76 6.72
N PRO A 530 -33.11 5.33 5.88
CA PRO A 530 -34.48 5.82 5.92
C PRO A 530 -35.17 5.49 7.26
N LEU A 531 -36.27 6.20 7.53
CA LEU A 531 -37.18 5.89 8.62
C LEU A 531 -37.85 4.53 8.37
N THR A 532 -38.27 3.88 9.45
CA THR A 532 -38.88 2.54 9.46
C THR A 532 -40.36 2.61 9.77
N GLY A 533 -41.16 1.73 9.15
CA GLY A 533 -42.61 1.73 9.26
C GLY A 533 -43.31 2.42 8.09
N THR A 534 -44.64 2.36 8.09
CA THR A 534 -45.48 2.99 7.05
C THR A 534 -45.85 4.40 7.47
N PHE A 535 -45.37 5.38 6.73
CA PHE A 535 -45.70 6.79 6.98
C PHE A 535 -46.85 7.24 6.09
N TRP A 536 -47.68 8.13 6.63
CA TRP A 536 -48.72 8.80 5.87
C TRP A 536 -48.15 10.01 5.10
N ARG A 537 -47.20 10.74 5.69
CA ARG A 537 -46.45 11.81 5.02
C ARG A 537 -45.04 11.87 5.56
N VAL A 538 -44.07 12.14 4.67
CA VAL A 538 -42.68 12.42 5.07
C VAL A 538 -42.13 13.54 4.22
N VAL A 539 -41.81 14.67 4.84
CA VAL A 539 -41.05 15.75 4.20
C VAL A 539 -39.70 15.89 4.92
N SER A 540 -38.62 15.76 4.18
CA SER A 540 -37.26 15.76 4.72
C SER A 540 -36.27 16.33 3.72
N LEU A 541 -35.16 16.89 4.22
CA LEU A 541 -34.00 17.32 3.42
C LEU A 541 -32.96 16.19 3.23
N ARG A 542 -33.38 14.95 3.51
CA ARG A 542 -32.71 13.72 3.09
C ARG A 542 -33.75 12.74 2.56
N VAL A 543 -33.32 11.69 1.88
CA VAL A 543 -34.13 10.51 1.59
C VAL A 543 -34.43 9.81 2.92
N ALA A 544 -35.65 10.02 3.42
CA ALA A 544 -36.16 9.47 4.66
C ALA A 544 -37.13 8.30 4.42
N VAL A 545 -37.56 8.08 3.18
CA VAL A 545 -38.37 6.92 2.76
C VAL A 545 -37.55 6.06 1.81
N SER A 546 -37.52 4.74 2.06
CA SER A 546 -36.78 3.79 1.21
C SER A 546 -37.34 3.81 -0.22
N GLY A 547 -36.46 3.89 -1.21
CA GLY A 547 -36.82 3.87 -2.64
C GLY A 547 -37.28 5.22 -3.22
N TYR A 548 -37.29 6.31 -2.44
CA TYR A 548 -37.63 7.62 -2.97
C TYR A 548 -36.54 8.18 -3.90
N THR A 549 -36.91 8.58 -5.12
CA THR A 549 -36.00 9.12 -6.14
C THR A 549 -36.40 10.52 -6.65
N GLY A 550 -37.42 11.14 -6.05
CA GLY A 550 -37.90 12.47 -6.43
C GLY A 550 -37.08 13.62 -5.84
N PRO A 551 -37.40 14.88 -6.22
CA PRO A 551 -36.78 16.06 -5.63
C PRO A 551 -37.18 16.22 -4.16
N LEU A 552 -36.29 16.68 -3.29
CA LEU A 552 -36.57 16.86 -1.87
C LEU A 552 -37.30 18.18 -1.61
N VAL A 553 -36.90 19.26 -2.30
CA VAL A 553 -37.51 20.59 -2.20
C VAL A 553 -37.50 21.32 -3.54
N ARG A 554 -38.48 22.18 -3.76
CA ARG A 554 -38.46 23.23 -4.77
C ARG A 554 -38.11 24.55 -4.10
N VAL A 555 -37.10 25.24 -4.61
CA VAL A 555 -36.66 26.53 -4.07
C VAL A 555 -36.83 27.65 -5.08
N ARG A 556 -37.21 28.83 -4.60
CA ARG A 556 -37.26 30.08 -5.36
C ARG A 556 -36.06 30.95 -5.00
N ARG A 557 -35.32 31.40 -6.02
CA ARG A 557 -34.24 32.37 -5.87
C ARG A 557 -34.79 33.77 -5.58
N ALA A 558 -34.19 34.47 -4.62
CA ALA A 558 -34.65 35.79 -4.20
C ALA A 558 -34.52 36.87 -5.29
N SER A 559 -33.46 36.83 -6.09
CA SER A 559 -33.10 37.92 -7.01
C SER A 559 -33.98 38.02 -8.26
N ASP A 560 -34.52 36.90 -8.74
CA ASP A 560 -35.23 36.83 -10.03
C ASP A 560 -36.46 35.90 -10.00
N ASN A 561 -36.79 35.33 -8.84
CA ASN A 561 -37.91 34.40 -8.64
C ASN A 561 -37.82 33.09 -9.45
N VAL A 562 -36.64 32.72 -9.97
CA VAL A 562 -36.47 31.43 -10.64
C VAL A 562 -36.66 30.29 -9.64
N GLU A 563 -37.51 29.33 -9.98
CA GLU A 563 -37.75 28.12 -9.20
C GLU A 563 -36.95 26.92 -9.72
N THR A 564 -36.34 26.16 -8.81
CA THR A 564 -35.54 24.98 -9.13
C THR A 564 -35.85 23.84 -8.16
N ASP A 565 -36.03 22.63 -8.71
CA ASP A 565 -36.12 21.40 -7.92
C ASP A 565 -34.73 20.90 -7.52
N ILE A 566 -34.53 20.69 -6.22
CA ILE A 566 -33.28 20.19 -5.64
C ILE A 566 -33.49 18.75 -5.16
N SER A 567 -32.70 17.84 -5.71
CA SER A 567 -32.77 16.41 -5.42
C SER A 567 -31.75 15.99 -4.35
N ALA A 568 -31.87 14.74 -3.90
CA ALA A 568 -30.86 14.12 -3.08
C ALA A 568 -29.61 13.76 -3.90
N THR A 569 -28.44 13.85 -3.27
CA THR A 569 -27.23 13.17 -3.74
C THR A 569 -27.41 11.64 -3.68
N SER A 570 -26.51 10.89 -4.31
CA SER A 570 -26.50 9.42 -4.18
C SER A 570 -26.35 8.93 -2.73
N GLY A 571 -25.79 9.76 -1.84
CA GLY A 571 -25.69 9.56 -0.39
C GLY A 571 -26.99 9.83 0.38
N GLY A 572 -28.07 10.19 -0.31
CA GLY A 572 -29.38 10.43 0.28
C GLY A 572 -29.55 11.79 0.97
N GLY A 573 -28.50 12.61 1.12
CA GLY A 573 -28.63 13.99 1.62
C GLY A 573 -28.93 14.99 0.51
N LEU A 574 -29.55 16.12 0.83
CA LEU A 574 -29.78 17.24 -0.11
C LEU A 574 -28.51 17.63 -0.87
N ASP A 575 -28.63 17.83 -2.19
CA ASP A 575 -27.53 18.36 -3.00
C ASP A 575 -27.30 19.84 -2.69
N LEU A 576 -26.35 20.11 -1.80
CA LEU A 576 -26.03 21.46 -1.34
C LEU A 576 -25.36 22.28 -2.44
N ALA A 577 -24.61 21.66 -3.35
CA ALA A 577 -23.99 22.37 -4.47
C ALA A 577 -25.07 22.86 -5.43
N ALA A 578 -26.01 21.99 -5.80
CA ALA A 578 -27.17 22.37 -6.61
C ALA A 578 -28.02 23.44 -5.93
N LEU A 579 -28.23 23.35 -4.60
CA LEU A 579 -28.96 24.35 -3.82
C LEU A 579 -28.29 25.73 -3.86
N ILE A 580 -26.98 25.81 -3.62
CA ILE A 580 -26.23 27.08 -3.66
C ILE A 580 -26.19 27.65 -5.09
N THR A 581 -26.03 26.81 -6.11
CA THR A 581 -26.19 27.26 -7.50
C THR A 581 -27.59 27.80 -7.76
N ALA A 582 -28.62 27.10 -7.27
CA ALA A 582 -30.01 27.53 -7.41
C ALA A 582 -30.28 28.86 -6.70
N SER A 583 -29.61 29.17 -5.59
CA SER A 583 -29.74 30.47 -4.91
C SER A 583 -29.00 31.62 -5.61
N GLY A 584 -28.15 31.34 -6.61
CA GLY A 584 -27.35 32.35 -7.29
C GLY A 584 -26.35 33.07 -6.36
N GLY A 585 -25.97 32.43 -5.25
CA GLY A 585 -25.12 33.04 -4.21
C GLY A 585 -25.86 33.98 -3.25
N GLY A 586 -27.18 34.15 -3.41
CA GLY A 586 -28.04 34.95 -2.52
C GLY A 586 -28.98 34.08 -1.68
N ASP A 587 -30.14 34.66 -1.34
CA ASP A 587 -31.20 33.98 -0.58
C ASP A 587 -32.02 33.02 -1.46
N ALA A 588 -32.49 31.92 -0.87
CA ALA A 588 -33.45 31.01 -1.47
C ALA A 588 -34.54 30.61 -0.49
N PHE A 589 -35.77 30.51 -0.99
CA PHE A 589 -36.99 30.25 -0.24
C PHE A 589 -37.66 28.95 -0.70
N VAL A 590 -38.29 28.21 0.20
CA VAL A 590 -38.94 26.93 -0.12
C VAL A 590 -40.34 27.18 -0.66
N VAL A 591 -40.59 26.77 -1.90
CA VAL A 591 -41.89 26.83 -2.56
C VAL A 591 -42.66 25.53 -2.30
N THR A 592 -41.98 24.39 -2.39
CA THR A 592 -42.55 23.06 -2.16
C THR A 592 -41.59 22.22 -1.35
N TRP A 593 -42.09 21.57 -0.30
CA TRP A 593 -41.41 20.49 0.38
C TRP A 593 -42.09 19.17 0.04
N TYR A 594 -41.36 18.32 -0.69
CA TYR A 594 -41.93 17.14 -1.32
C TYR A 594 -42.11 16.00 -0.31
N ASP A 595 -43.36 15.55 -0.20
CA ASP A 595 -43.72 14.25 0.37
C ASP A 595 -43.04 13.08 -0.35
N GLN A 596 -42.31 12.28 0.43
CA GLN A 596 -41.51 11.15 -0.04
C GLN A 596 -42.27 9.82 -0.03
N THR A 597 -43.51 9.78 0.47
CA THR A 597 -44.30 8.54 0.54
C THR A 597 -44.86 8.10 -0.82
N GLY A 598 -44.77 8.95 -1.85
CA GLY A 598 -45.33 8.71 -3.18
C GLY A 598 -46.81 9.07 -3.31
N ASN A 599 -47.45 9.57 -2.23
CA ASN A 599 -48.88 9.91 -2.22
C ASN A 599 -49.17 11.37 -2.61
N GLY A 600 -48.14 12.16 -2.95
CA GLY A 600 -48.30 13.54 -3.40
C GLY A 600 -48.77 14.53 -2.31
N ARG A 601 -48.59 14.21 -1.03
CA ARG A 601 -49.07 15.01 0.12
C ARG A 601 -48.12 16.15 0.46
N HIS A 602 -47.62 16.83 -0.57
CA HIS A 602 -46.60 17.87 -0.44
C HIS A 602 -47.11 19.06 0.38
N PHE A 603 -46.17 19.79 0.98
CA PHE A 603 -46.42 21.12 1.51
C PHE A 603 -45.96 22.17 0.50
N THR A 604 -46.78 23.18 0.23
CA THR A 604 -46.53 24.19 -0.80
C THR A 604 -46.87 25.59 -0.29
N GLN A 605 -46.22 26.62 -0.84
CA GLN A 605 -46.59 28.01 -0.62
C GLN A 605 -46.33 28.83 -1.89
N SER A 606 -47.40 29.35 -2.49
CA SER A 606 -47.31 30.17 -3.70
C SER A 606 -47.02 31.64 -3.41
N THR A 607 -47.32 32.13 -2.21
CA THR A 607 -47.12 33.54 -1.84
C THR A 607 -45.68 33.76 -1.41
N ALA A 608 -44.90 34.51 -2.21
CA ALA A 608 -43.47 34.71 -2.02
C ALA A 608 -43.07 35.23 -0.62
N ALA A 609 -43.88 36.11 -0.02
CA ALA A 609 -43.62 36.65 1.32
C ALA A 609 -43.76 35.60 2.44
N ALA A 610 -44.65 34.62 2.26
CA ALA A 610 -44.94 33.57 3.25
C ALA A 610 -44.08 32.30 3.07
N GLN A 611 -43.10 32.32 2.16
CA GLN A 611 -42.25 31.16 1.89
C GLN A 611 -41.06 31.15 2.84
N PRO A 612 -40.84 30.07 3.60
CA PRO A 612 -39.73 30.00 4.53
C PRO A 612 -38.37 29.92 3.81
N LYS A 613 -37.31 30.37 4.46
CA LYS A 613 -35.96 30.47 3.88
C LYS A 613 -35.15 29.18 4.09
N ILE A 614 -34.30 28.80 3.13
CA ILE A 614 -33.37 27.65 3.26
C ILE A 614 -31.90 28.04 2.98
N VAL A 615 -31.66 29.10 2.21
CA VAL A 615 -30.33 29.70 2.02
C VAL A 615 -30.40 31.17 2.40
N GLU A 616 -29.44 31.63 3.19
CA GLU A 616 -29.29 33.01 3.61
C GLU A 616 -27.91 33.54 3.23
N SER A 617 -27.87 34.58 2.40
CA SER A 617 -26.62 35.20 1.94
C SER A 617 -25.61 34.19 1.40
N GLY A 618 -26.09 33.21 0.63
CA GLY A 618 -25.25 32.15 0.05
C GLY A 618 -24.85 31.02 1.01
N ALA A 619 -25.33 31.02 2.26
CA ALA A 619 -25.09 29.96 3.23
C ALA A 619 -26.34 29.11 3.46
N VAL A 620 -26.20 27.79 3.44
CA VAL A 620 -27.30 26.86 3.78
C VAL A 620 -27.62 26.99 5.27
N LEU A 621 -28.90 27.16 5.59
CA LEU A 621 -29.37 27.20 6.97
C LEU A 621 -29.37 25.79 7.57
N THR A 622 -28.96 25.66 8.83
CA THR A 622 -28.76 24.34 9.44
C THR A 622 -29.30 24.22 10.87
N VAL A 623 -29.71 22.99 11.22
CA VAL A 623 -29.93 22.51 12.59
C VAL A 623 -28.80 21.53 12.89
N ASN A 624 -27.96 21.84 13.88
CA ASN A 624 -26.83 20.99 14.29
C ASN A 624 -25.93 20.55 13.10
N GLY A 625 -25.71 21.45 12.13
CA GLY A 625 -24.89 21.18 10.94
C GLY A 625 -25.58 20.37 9.83
N LYS A 626 -26.89 20.08 9.94
CA LYS A 626 -27.71 19.50 8.87
C LYS A 626 -28.63 20.55 8.25
N PRO A 627 -28.89 20.52 6.92
CA PRO A 627 -29.78 21.47 6.26
C PRO A 627 -31.15 21.56 6.95
N ALA A 628 -31.71 22.76 7.03
CA ALA A 628 -33.00 23.01 7.63
C ALA A 628 -33.70 24.24 7.02
N VAL A 629 -35.02 24.26 7.12
CA VAL A 629 -35.89 25.34 6.61
C VAL A 629 -36.22 26.28 7.76
N ARG A 630 -35.92 27.57 7.62
CA ARG A 630 -36.14 28.61 8.63
C ARG A 630 -37.46 29.33 8.40
N PHE A 631 -38.26 29.37 9.46
CA PHE A 631 -39.49 30.15 9.58
C PHE A 631 -39.22 31.32 10.52
N ASP A 632 -39.64 32.52 10.11
CA ASP A 632 -39.26 33.77 10.77
C ASP A 632 -40.19 34.20 11.92
N GLY A 633 -41.35 33.56 12.08
CA GLY A 633 -42.33 33.90 13.09
C GLY A 633 -43.28 35.03 12.74
N VAL A 634 -43.30 35.48 11.48
CA VAL A 634 -44.13 36.61 11.02
C VAL A 634 -45.20 36.15 10.05
N ASP A 635 -44.84 35.50 8.95
CA ASP A 635 -45.79 35.08 7.91
C ASP A 635 -45.44 33.74 7.22
N ASP A 636 -44.29 33.15 7.54
CA ASP A 636 -43.84 31.89 6.95
C ASP A 636 -44.77 30.71 7.27
N VAL A 637 -45.34 30.08 6.24
CA VAL A 637 -46.12 28.84 6.35
C VAL A 637 -46.11 28.06 5.04
N LEU A 638 -45.93 26.74 5.11
CA LEU A 638 -46.20 25.84 3.99
C LEU A 638 -47.52 25.11 4.24
N VAL A 639 -48.38 25.03 3.23
CA VAL A 639 -49.73 24.46 3.35
C VAL A 639 -49.92 23.21 2.49
N SER A 640 -50.80 22.31 2.93
CA SER A 640 -51.22 21.12 2.20
C SER A 640 -52.73 20.92 2.35
N THR A 641 -53.41 20.41 1.34
CA THR A 641 -54.82 19.98 1.45
C THR A 641 -54.96 18.57 2.04
N ALA A 642 -53.84 17.86 2.20
CA ALA A 642 -53.80 16.55 2.83
C ALA A 642 -53.91 16.71 4.35
N VAL A 643 -55.04 16.26 4.90
CA VAL A 643 -55.39 16.22 6.33
C VAL A 643 -56.00 14.87 6.72
N GLY A 644 -56.16 14.62 8.02
CA GLY A 644 -56.97 13.53 8.54
C GLY A 644 -56.49 12.99 9.88
N ALA A 645 -55.35 13.45 10.41
CA ALA A 645 -54.70 12.82 11.55
C ALA A 645 -55.58 12.76 12.80
N TYR A 646 -56.40 13.80 13.05
CA TYR A 646 -57.37 13.77 14.16
C TYR A 646 -58.55 12.81 13.87
N ASN A 647 -59.10 12.83 12.65
CA ASN A 647 -60.31 12.09 12.30
C ASN A 647 -60.06 10.59 12.14
N ASP A 648 -58.84 10.18 11.81
CA ASP A 648 -58.42 8.78 11.75
C ASP A 648 -58.25 8.15 13.15
N GLY A 649 -58.49 8.94 14.20
CA GLY A 649 -58.63 8.46 15.58
C GLY A 649 -57.33 8.35 16.36
N SER A 650 -56.19 8.18 15.69
CA SER A 650 -54.87 8.22 16.31
C SER A 650 -53.78 8.65 15.33
N ALA A 651 -52.71 9.27 15.83
CA ALA A 651 -51.58 9.71 15.02
C ALA A 651 -50.25 9.72 15.79
N THR A 652 -49.15 9.55 15.06
CA THR A 652 -47.79 9.74 15.56
C THR A 652 -47.05 10.71 14.64
N PHE A 653 -46.41 11.72 15.22
CA PHE A 653 -45.63 12.73 14.51
C PHE A 653 -44.17 12.67 14.95
N TYR A 654 -43.26 12.82 14.01
CA TYR A 654 -41.83 12.92 14.23
C TYR A 654 -41.31 14.20 13.59
N THR A 655 -40.50 14.96 14.30
CA THR A 655 -39.84 16.14 13.72
C THR A 655 -38.48 16.40 14.33
N VAL A 656 -37.60 17.03 13.55
CA VAL A 656 -36.36 17.62 14.05
C VAL A 656 -36.47 19.12 13.87
N ALA A 657 -36.43 19.85 14.98
CA ALA A 657 -36.59 21.30 14.97
C ALA A 657 -35.70 21.99 16.01
N MET A 658 -35.43 23.27 15.78
CA MET A 658 -34.78 24.18 16.73
C MET A 658 -35.51 25.53 16.75
N SER A 659 -35.42 26.25 17.85
CA SER A 659 -35.94 27.60 17.98
C SER A 659 -34.95 28.45 18.80
N PRO A 660 -34.09 29.27 18.15
CA PRO A 660 -33.05 30.03 18.83
C PRO A 660 -33.61 31.12 19.76
N THR A 661 -34.85 31.54 19.52
CA THR A 661 -35.61 32.45 20.37
C THR A 661 -36.98 31.84 20.61
N ALA A 662 -37.40 31.74 21.88
CA ALA A 662 -38.73 31.23 22.21
C ALA A 662 -39.79 32.04 21.44
N PRO A 663 -40.74 31.38 20.73
CA PRO A 663 -41.75 32.11 19.97
C PRO A 663 -42.60 32.98 20.89
N ALA A 664 -42.64 34.29 20.63
CA ALA A 664 -43.23 35.29 21.53
C ALA A 664 -44.75 35.11 21.80
N GLN A 665 -45.45 34.27 21.02
CA GLN A 665 -46.88 33.97 21.15
C GLN A 665 -47.22 32.46 21.10
N GLY A 666 -46.25 31.56 21.30
CA GLY A 666 -46.47 30.11 21.23
C GLY A 666 -46.70 29.58 19.81
N GLY A 667 -45.63 29.59 19.02
CA GLY A 667 -45.62 29.27 17.59
C GLY A 667 -46.12 27.85 17.27
N VAL A 668 -46.76 27.71 16.11
CA VAL A 668 -47.32 26.45 15.62
C VAL A 668 -46.35 25.82 14.64
N LEU A 669 -45.69 24.73 15.04
CA LEU A 669 -44.84 23.99 14.11
C LEU A 669 -45.71 23.24 13.09
N PHE A 670 -46.76 22.55 13.56
CA PHE A 670 -47.70 21.84 12.70
C PHE A 670 -49.13 21.89 13.24
N GLY A 671 -50.11 22.03 12.34
CA GLY A 671 -51.52 21.90 12.67
C GLY A 671 -52.43 21.65 11.48
N GLU A 672 -53.55 20.98 11.74
CA GLU A 672 -54.68 20.81 10.82
C GLU A 672 -55.82 21.75 11.20
N GLY A 673 -56.47 22.31 10.18
CA GLY A 673 -57.58 23.23 10.34
C GLY A 673 -58.36 23.41 9.04
N ARG A 674 -58.87 24.63 8.85
CA ARG A 674 -59.61 24.98 7.64
C ARG A 674 -58.93 26.13 6.90
N ALA A 675 -58.79 26.02 5.59
CA ALA A 675 -58.30 27.08 4.70
C ALA A 675 -59.16 28.35 4.79
N SER A 676 -60.40 28.21 5.28
CA SER A 676 -61.37 29.28 5.49
C SER A 676 -61.45 29.79 6.95
N SER A 677 -60.65 29.29 7.90
CA SER A 677 -60.76 29.68 9.31
C SER A 677 -59.40 29.80 10.01
N SER A 678 -59.21 30.86 10.78
CA SER A 678 -58.03 31.04 11.64
C SER A 678 -58.13 30.25 12.97
N VAL A 679 -59.27 29.61 13.24
CA VAL A 679 -59.47 28.81 14.45
C VAL A 679 -58.48 27.66 14.52
N PRO A 680 -57.79 27.46 15.66
CA PRO A 680 -56.89 26.33 15.86
C PRO A 680 -57.64 25.07 16.27
N TYR A 681 -57.96 24.24 15.28
CA TYR A 681 -58.69 22.99 15.50
C TYR A 681 -57.79 21.88 16.04
N TYR A 682 -56.76 21.47 15.31
CA TYR A 682 -55.87 20.40 15.76
C TYR A 682 -54.40 20.82 15.60
N ARG A 683 -53.73 21.08 16.71
CA ARG A 683 -52.31 21.48 16.75
C ARG A 683 -51.53 20.50 17.61
N PRO A 684 -51.02 19.39 17.05
CA PRO A 684 -50.31 18.40 17.84
C PRO A 684 -48.88 18.85 18.20
N ILE A 685 -48.29 19.80 17.47
CA ILE A 685 -46.93 20.29 17.75
C ILE A 685 -46.92 21.82 17.81
N VAL A 686 -46.87 22.37 19.01
CA VAL A 686 -46.75 23.82 19.25
C VAL A 686 -45.73 24.11 20.34
N SER A 687 -45.12 25.30 20.28
CA SER A 687 -44.47 25.90 21.44
C SER A 687 -45.52 26.51 22.36
N ASN A 688 -45.39 26.31 23.67
CA ASN A 688 -46.20 27.01 24.65
C ASN A 688 -45.91 28.53 24.61
N ARG A 689 -46.89 29.33 25.06
CA ARG A 689 -47.16 30.73 24.71
C ARG A 689 -46.01 31.73 24.88
N SER A 690 -44.94 31.40 25.61
CA SER A 690 -43.77 32.28 25.77
C SER A 690 -42.48 31.62 26.26
N ASP A 691 -42.40 30.29 26.40
CA ASP A 691 -41.29 29.61 27.10
C ASP A 691 -40.64 28.44 26.33
N GLY A 692 -41.00 28.22 25.06
CA GLY A 692 -40.35 27.22 24.20
C GLY A 692 -40.67 25.76 24.57
N ARG A 693 -41.71 25.49 25.38
CA ARG A 693 -42.09 24.13 25.79
C ARG A 693 -42.96 23.43 24.72
N LEU A 694 -42.78 22.13 24.52
CA LEU A 694 -43.62 21.33 23.61
C LEU A 694 -45.02 21.16 24.20
N ASP A 695 -46.05 21.43 23.39
CA ASP A 695 -47.44 21.29 23.82
C ASP A 695 -48.36 20.94 22.63
N ALA A 696 -49.66 20.86 22.88
CA ALA A 696 -50.69 20.63 21.88
C ALA A 696 -51.99 21.43 22.16
N LEU A 697 -52.88 21.55 21.17
CA LEU A 697 -54.20 22.16 21.34
C LEU A 697 -55.21 21.42 20.46
N ILE A 698 -56.40 21.15 21.02
CA ILE A 698 -57.52 20.58 20.26
C ILE A 698 -58.79 21.39 20.52
N ARG A 699 -59.50 21.76 19.45
CA ARG A 699 -60.85 22.35 19.47
C ARG A 699 -61.79 21.66 18.49
N ASN A 700 -63.06 21.57 18.84
CA ASN A 700 -64.10 21.08 17.93
C ASN A 700 -64.54 22.14 16.91
N ASP A 701 -65.49 21.77 16.04
CA ASP A 701 -66.08 22.65 15.03
C ASP A 701 -66.80 23.89 15.62
N ALA A 702 -67.26 23.81 16.87
CA ALA A 702 -67.82 24.92 17.63
C ALA A 702 -66.74 25.78 18.32
N SER A 703 -65.45 25.59 17.99
CA SER A 703 -64.30 26.24 18.63
C SER A 703 -64.16 25.97 20.14
N THR A 704 -64.88 25.00 20.68
CA THR A 704 -64.78 24.59 22.09
C THR A 704 -63.48 23.82 22.29
N VAL A 705 -62.74 24.18 23.34
CA VAL A 705 -61.48 23.51 23.70
C VAL A 705 -61.77 22.09 24.19
N ILE A 706 -61.29 21.10 23.45
CA ILE A 706 -61.30 19.67 23.83
C ILE A 706 -60.11 19.39 24.73
N ARG A 707 -58.95 19.93 24.36
CA ARG A 707 -57.69 19.82 25.11
C ARG A 707 -56.99 21.16 25.05
N ALA A 708 -56.79 21.78 26.21
CA ALA A 708 -56.13 23.07 26.33
C ALA A 708 -54.61 22.92 26.18
N GLN A 709 -53.93 24.01 25.81
CA GLN A 709 -52.49 24.13 26.05
C GLN A 709 -52.25 24.25 27.56
N ASN A 710 -51.17 23.63 28.06
CA ASN A 710 -50.76 23.66 29.44
C ASN A 710 -50.26 25.03 29.89
N GLY A 711 -50.39 25.33 31.19
CA GLY A 711 -49.77 26.51 31.81
C GLY A 711 -48.25 26.42 31.85
N THR A 712 -47.58 27.55 32.16
CA THR A 712 -46.13 27.59 32.35
C THR A 712 -45.74 26.77 33.59
N GLY A 713 -44.68 25.95 33.50
CA GLY A 713 -44.08 25.24 34.65
C GLY A 713 -44.15 23.70 34.66
N TYR A 714 -44.89 23.07 33.74
CA TYR A 714 -45.13 21.62 33.76
C TYR A 714 -44.14 20.78 32.92
N LEU A 715 -43.39 21.38 31.98
CA LEU A 715 -42.57 20.64 30.98
C LEU A 715 -41.15 21.21 30.82
N PRO A 716 -40.14 20.42 30.38
CA PRO A 716 -38.85 20.97 29.94
C PRO A 716 -38.99 21.80 28.65
N ALA A 717 -38.10 22.78 28.45
CA ALA A 717 -38.02 23.51 27.18
C ALA A 717 -37.61 22.54 26.05
N ALA A 718 -38.45 22.40 25.03
CA ALA A 718 -38.24 21.47 23.92
C ALA A 718 -37.68 22.18 22.68
N PHE A 719 -37.96 23.47 22.54
CA PHE A 719 -37.56 24.30 21.42
C PHE A 719 -36.52 25.32 21.90
N THR A 720 -35.26 24.94 21.75
CA THR A 720 -34.11 25.75 22.19
C THR A 720 -33.21 26.08 21.00
N ALA A 721 -32.12 26.82 21.25
CA ALA A 721 -31.09 27.07 20.25
C ALA A 721 -30.36 25.79 19.77
N THR A 722 -30.47 24.69 20.52
CA THR A 722 -29.99 23.37 20.09
C THR A 722 -31.15 22.59 19.47
N GLY A 723 -30.91 22.00 18.29
CA GLY A 723 -31.90 21.16 17.63
C GLY A 723 -32.23 19.92 18.44
N ALA A 724 -33.52 19.55 18.45
CA ALA A 724 -34.02 18.38 19.15
C ALA A 724 -34.89 17.50 18.27
N GLN A 725 -34.86 16.20 18.55
CA GLN A 725 -35.79 15.22 18.00
C GLN A 725 -37.06 15.25 18.86
N ILE A 726 -38.22 15.42 18.22
CA ILE A 726 -39.51 15.54 18.90
C ILE A 726 -40.46 14.49 18.34
N THR A 727 -41.13 13.78 19.24
CA THR A 727 -42.22 12.86 18.89
C THR A 727 -43.48 13.29 19.61
N VAL A 728 -44.60 13.38 18.90
CA VAL A 728 -45.93 13.54 19.51
C VAL A 728 -46.80 12.35 19.12
N ILE A 729 -47.49 11.77 20.11
CA ILE A 729 -48.40 10.64 19.92
C ILE A 729 -49.78 11.06 20.39
N ASP A 730 -50.74 11.10 19.49
CA ASP A 730 -52.16 11.15 19.81
C ASP A 730 -52.74 9.74 19.68
N SER A 731 -53.03 9.10 20.80
CA SER A 731 -53.61 7.74 20.82
C SER A 731 -55.13 7.71 20.62
N GLY A 732 -55.79 8.87 20.53
CA GLY A 732 -57.25 8.98 20.54
C GLY A 732 -57.87 9.16 21.91
N SER A 733 -57.13 8.83 22.97
CA SER A 733 -57.49 9.12 24.35
C SER A 733 -56.42 9.89 25.11
N ASN A 734 -55.17 9.86 24.62
CA ASN A 734 -54.04 10.52 25.27
C ASN A 734 -53.14 11.21 24.25
N LEU A 735 -52.68 12.41 24.59
CA LEU A 735 -51.59 13.11 23.90
C LEU A 735 -50.29 12.96 24.70
N THR A 736 -49.26 12.45 24.04
CA THR A 736 -47.94 12.21 24.62
C THR A 736 -46.88 12.98 23.85
N GLY A 737 -46.16 13.87 24.51
CA GLY A 737 -44.99 14.54 23.94
C GLY A 737 -43.69 13.88 24.41
N ARG A 738 -42.73 13.72 23.50
CA ARG A 738 -41.41 13.17 23.77
C ARG A 738 -40.33 14.06 23.15
N LEU A 739 -39.19 14.13 23.82
CA LEU A 739 -38.02 14.91 23.42
C LEU A 739 -36.78 14.02 23.49
N ASN A 740 -36.06 13.89 22.39
CA ASN A 740 -34.84 13.09 22.27
C ASN A 740 -35.01 11.64 22.75
N GLY A 741 -36.19 11.07 22.51
CA GLY A 741 -36.59 9.74 22.95
C GLY A 741 -37.08 9.62 24.40
N ALA A 742 -37.08 10.70 25.20
CA ALA A 742 -37.64 10.71 26.55
C ALA A 742 -39.07 11.25 26.57
N GLN A 743 -39.97 10.63 27.33
CA GLN A 743 -41.32 11.14 27.50
C GLN A 743 -41.31 12.41 28.36
N LEU A 744 -41.95 13.47 27.88
CA LEU A 744 -42.13 14.73 28.62
C LEU A 744 -43.48 14.76 29.34
N TYR A 745 -44.55 14.41 28.64
CA TYR A 745 -45.91 14.37 29.19
C TYR A 745 -46.74 13.27 28.53
N SER A 746 -47.82 12.90 29.21
CA SER A 746 -48.89 12.07 28.67
C SER A 746 -50.18 12.47 29.36
N GLU A 747 -51.11 13.06 28.60
CA GLU A 747 -52.34 13.63 29.14
C GLU A 747 -53.56 13.03 28.48
N ALA A 748 -54.52 12.60 29.29
CA ALA A 748 -55.78 12.07 28.81
C ALA A 748 -56.69 13.21 28.34
N TYR A 749 -57.45 12.96 27.27
CA TYR A 749 -58.54 13.81 26.81
C TYR A 749 -59.66 12.92 26.24
N THR A 750 -60.88 13.47 26.14
CA THR A 750 -61.99 12.78 25.50
C THR A 750 -62.13 13.30 24.07
N ARG A 751 -61.97 12.43 23.07
CA ARG A 751 -62.15 12.76 21.65
C ARG A 751 -63.66 12.80 21.33
N PRO A 752 -64.28 13.98 21.08
CA PRO A 752 -65.63 14.03 20.53
C PRO A 752 -65.66 13.55 19.06
N SER A 753 -66.82 13.64 18.42
CA SER A 753 -67.01 13.35 16.98
C SER A 753 -65.97 14.05 16.08
N ALA A 754 -65.88 13.60 14.83
CA ALA A 754 -64.98 14.16 13.81
C ALA A 754 -65.04 15.70 13.73
N ILE A 755 -63.89 16.30 13.42
CA ILE A 755 -63.72 17.74 13.19
C ILE A 755 -63.66 17.95 11.67
N THR A 756 -64.29 19.01 11.16
CA THR A 756 -64.19 19.38 9.75
C THR A 756 -62.82 20.03 9.49
N LEU A 757 -61.95 19.33 8.77
CA LEU A 757 -60.60 19.73 8.40
C LEU A 757 -60.43 19.67 6.88
N ASP A 758 -59.77 20.66 6.28
CA ASP A 758 -59.51 20.70 4.83
C ASP A 758 -58.09 21.21 4.47
N ALA A 759 -57.30 21.62 5.47
CA ALA A 759 -55.94 22.08 5.25
C ALA A 759 -55.02 21.80 6.45
N ALA A 760 -53.75 21.52 6.15
CA ALA A 760 -52.65 21.40 7.10
C ALA A 760 -51.62 22.51 6.86
N GLY A 761 -51.02 23.01 7.93
CA GLY A 761 -49.98 24.02 7.90
C GLY A 761 -48.73 23.56 8.65
N LEU A 762 -47.56 23.76 8.03
CA LEU A 762 -46.24 23.63 8.62
C LEU A 762 -45.66 25.04 8.78
N GLY A 763 -45.37 25.45 10.02
CA GLY A 763 -44.95 26.81 10.35
C GLY A 763 -46.07 27.73 10.86
N ALA A 764 -47.33 27.39 10.62
CA ALA A 764 -48.50 28.06 11.21
C ALA A 764 -49.76 27.19 11.06
N ASN A 765 -50.91 27.68 11.52
CA ASN A 765 -52.19 27.15 11.00
C ASN A 765 -52.36 27.51 9.51
N PRO A 766 -53.12 26.72 8.74
CA PRO A 766 -53.32 26.95 7.30
C PRO A 766 -53.81 28.35 6.91
N ARG A 767 -54.66 28.97 7.74
CA ARG A 767 -55.17 30.34 7.57
C ARG A 767 -54.82 31.23 8.77
N ALA A 768 -53.58 31.16 9.26
CA ALA A 768 -53.12 31.91 10.42
C ALA A 768 -52.93 33.40 10.14
N THR A 769 -53.24 34.24 11.13
CA THR A 769 -52.73 35.61 11.25
C THR A 769 -51.73 35.74 12.41
N THR A 770 -51.82 34.86 13.40
CA THR A 770 -50.85 34.54 14.46
C THR A 770 -51.31 33.23 15.16
N PRO A 771 -50.44 32.54 15.93
CA PRO A 771 -48.99 32.68 16.01
C PRO A 771 -48.28 31.83 14.94
N PHE A 772 -47.16 32.34 14.43
CA PHE A 772 -46.27 31.65 13.50
C PHE A 772 -45.10 31.00 14.24
N TRP A 773 -44.53 29.97 13.63
CA TRP A 773 -43.32 29.30 14.11
C TRP A 773 -42.10 30.20 13.88
N THR A 774 -41.28 30.36 14.91
CA THR A 774 -39.96 31.01 14.80
C THR A 774 -38.90 29.95 15.05
N GLY A 775 -38.17 29.53 14.02
CA GLY A 775 -37.17 28.49 14.16
C GLY A 775 -36.85 27.75 12.88
N LEU A 776 -36.11 26.66 12.98
CA LEU A 776 -35.77 25.81 11.85
C LEU A 776 -36.38 24.42 11.99
N ILE A 777 -36.83 23.86 10.87
CA ILE A 777 -37.37 22.51 10.76
C ILE A 777 -36.53 21.75 9.72
N ALA A 778 -35.96 20.61 10.09
CA ALA A 778 -35.12 19.79 9.20
C ALA A 778 -35.87 18.59 8.60
N GLU A 779 -36.84 18.05 9.34
CA GLU A 779 -37.61 16.88 8.95
C GLU A 779 -38.97 16.89 9.66
N PHE A 780 -40.02 16.46 8.96
CA PHE A 780 -41.36 16.22 9.51
C PHE A 780 -41.96 14.96 8.89
N ALA A 781 -42.45 14.06 9.74
CA ALA A 781 -43.12 12.84 9.31
C ALA A 781 -44.34 12.58 10.18
N GLU A 782 -45.40 12.07 9.57
CA GLU A 782 -46.62 11.72 10.29
C GLU A 782 -47.17 10.36 9.88
N VAL A 783 -47.90 9.76 10.81
CA VAL A 783 -48.53 8.45 10.71
C VAL A 783 -49.91 8.59 11.31
N HIS A 784 -50.94 8.12 10.60
CA HIS A 784 -52.32 8.11 11.11
C HIS A 784 -52.60 6.81 11.90
N ALA A 785 -51.71 6.54 12.85
CA ALA A 785 -51.77 5.44 13.80
C ALA A 785 -50.81 5.70 14.96
N VAL A 786 -50.98 4.97 16.06
CA VAL A 786 -49.93 4.88 17.10
C VAL A 786 -48.84 3.92 16.62
N HIS A 787 -47.64 4.43 16.39
CA HIS A 787 -46.48 3.56 16.19
C HIS A 787 -46.14 2.82 17.48
N ASP A 788 -45.91 1.50 17.36
CA ASP A 788 -45.43 0.67 18.46
C ASP A 788 -44.08 1.20 19.02
N SER A 789 -43.73 0.78 20.23
CA SER A 789 -42.54 1.29 20.91
C SER A 789 -41.23 0.98 20.19
N THR A 790 -41.15 -0.14 19.46
CA THR A 790 -39.96 -0.58 18.73
C THR A 790 -39.74 0.28 17.50
N THR A 791 -40.77 0.40 16.65
CA THR A 791 -40.75 1.24 15.44
C THR A 791 -40.52 2.70 15.81
N ARG A 792 -41.18 3.19 16.86
CA ARG A 792 -40.97 4.56 17.36
C ARG A 792 -39.54 4.77 17.84
N GLY A 793 -39.01 3.90 18.70
CA GLY A 793 -37.64 4.02 19.20
C GLY A 793 -36.58 3.97 18.09
N ALA A 794 -36.80 3.15 17.06
CA ALA A 794 -35.94 3.11 15.88
C ALA A 794 -35.93 4.43 15.10
N ASN A 795 -37.11 5.03 14.89
CA ASN A 795 -37.24 6.31 14.18
C ASN A 795 -36.67 7.49 14.99
N GLU A 796 -36.93 7.53 16.30
CA GLU A 796 -36.34 8.51 17.22
C GLU A 796 -34.80 8.42 17.16
N THR A 797 -34.24 7.21 17.29
CA THR A 797 -32.79 6.98 17.21
C THR A 797 -32.21 7.39 15.85
N ASN A 798 -32.92 7.09 14.76
CA ASN A 798 -32.53 7.45 13.41
C ASN A 798 -32.43 8.97 13.24
N GLN A 799 -33.46 9.70 13.66
CA GLN A 799 -33.48 11.16 13.61
C GLN A 799 -32.38 11.78 14.47
N LYS A 800 -32.18 11.25 15.70
CA LYS A 800 -31.09 11.69 16.59
C LYS A 800 -29.72 11.51 15.95
N ALA A 801 -29.45 10.33 15.39
CA ALA A 801 -28.18 10.04 14.74
C ALA A 801 -27.95 10.91 13.50
N TYR A 802 -29.00 11.19 12.72
CA TYR A 802 -28.87 12.06 11.54
C TYR A 802 -28.63 13.51 11.94
N ALA A 803 -29.44 14.05 12.85
CA ALA A 803 -29.43 15.45 13.22
C ALA A 803 -28.45 15.78 14.36
N GLY A 804 -27.71 14.80 14.89
CA GLY A 804 -26.75 15.02 15.98
C GLY A 804 -27.39 15.62 17.24
N THR A 805 -28.63 15.27 17.55
CA THR A 805 -29.34 15.80 18.73
C THR A 805 -28.94 15.02 19.99
N PRO A 806 -29.05 15.61 21.19
CA PRO A 806 -28.72 14.96 22.47
C PRO A 806 -29.43 13.62 22.69
#